data_AF-A0A7X6CYM1-F1
#
_entry.id   AF-A0A7X6CYM1-F1
#
_cell.length_a   1.000
_cell.length_b   1.000
_cell.length_c   1.000
_cell.angle_alpha   90.00
_cell.angle_beta   90.00
_cell.angle_gamma   90.00
#
_symmetry.space_group_name_H-M   'P 1'
#
loop_
_entity.id
_entity.type
_entity.pdbx_description
1 polymer ?
#
loop_
_entity_poly.entity_id
_entity_poly.type
_entity_poly.pdbx_seq_one_letter_code
_entity_poly.pdbx_strand_id
1 'polypeptide(L)'
;MTASPTARQADTGAGTREVLVTGMGFCLPGPDGRQTLGRDDFWSTISTGTVHLGHEGVWFGSVTPPEEFVAASFPEVPDRHLANYAAVHHYGLAATAKALADAGLGRENGELAEAAVITARATSDSWFDVYEDFVRSESEEPDPERGRALFTRLAIAGGTTDLAYVQAALLGAGGPCHTVSSGCASSAVALGDAHRLITSGVVDIAVVTGVDYFNLDRILRFQALRERVEQAERAGRPVLPASMTLDAPMRPYDSRAQASNMANGATTLILESREHARARGARSHVRVLGQVHGRVAGGSAMAADDSGQAVERAARRVLRMGGVDPQDIRYVNGGAEGNPIFHGIESAALSRLLGERAHGLPVSVQEASFGHGGSALGLMGVAATGLMMASGEVCPTAGCEQPAAECVFDPVPGHLTKPHDLPFALSFNYHVGTGASAILLAREDEEPAVGGTAGPTAAVASPAVPDPRASVPGVPPVWPARPVGEVLAVEGAGRPGVAEVVAGLTPLGLRAPQTGEVPDLYLVAHIGNEAYGAEPAAAGLDRGRVLATLTAMADRGAGRAVLVTDGTQLIEPGADPDAAARRAADLSWWRQQAHRLAGRGVVANAVTTGYAPFLGHRLAEGREAELMQHLLVRRPTRVDDLVNLLRLLATEHSAHMVGQVLTLDGGVEAMLVPPTPAWLAEPSPAYPDPAPGDPFDLSGTVLLVTGASSGIGRTFALEAARRGAELVLVGRRADALASAAEEVAAEGGTAHVLPADLGDPECVPAMVAEAVRLAGRVDGLVYSAGILDFDERGDNSAVRARSFAVNVLSYAATTDALLGEWVPRRHPGVVVAVGSVSALAAPVPRTQAYGASKAAMLQHTRMLATTGARWGVRANTVLPGMVRTPMEAAVPNSDAFTTSLLSQVPQGRIGEPQEVAELLCYLAAPASSRLSGAALVIDGGGSLGCLPELNRPRAGAGTEEQI
;
A
#
# COMPACT_ATOMS: atom_id res chain seq x y z
N MET A 1 22.92 -9.55 50.83
CA MET A 1 22.84 -8.07 50.77
C MET A 1 22.92 -7.66 49.32
N THR A 2 21.79 -7.55 48.63
CA THR A 2 21.72 -6.88 47.33
C THR A 2 20.28 -6.41 47.16
N ALA A 3 20.13 -5.09 47.07
CA ALA A 3 18.87 -4.38 47.03
C ALA A 3 18.20 -4.52 45.66
N SER A 4 16.87 -4.60 45.69
CA SER A 4 15.97 -4.52 44.55
C SER A 4 16.06 -3.15 43.87
N PRO A 5 16.00 -3.08 42.53
CA PRO A 5 15.48 -1.92 41.82
C PRO A 5 13.99 -2.14 41.53
N THR A 6 13.24 -1.15 42.00
CA THR A 6 11.81 -0.90 41.89
C THR A 6 11.19 -1.15 40.51
N ALA A 7 10.05 -1.82 40.51
CA ALA A 7 9.10 -1.90 39.41
C ALA A 7 8.72 -0.50 38.92
N ARG A 8 8.97 -0.20 37.64
CA ARG A 8 8.25 0.88 36.94
C ARG A 8 6.86 0.34 36.62
N GLN A 9 5.86 0.90 37.29
CA GLN A 9 4.47 0.87 36.89
C GLN A 9 4.37 1.37 35.44
N ALA A 10 4.04 0.49 34.49
CA ALA A 10 3.70 0.91 33.14
C ALA A 10 2.23 1.36 33.14
N ASP A 11 2.08 2.67 33.08
CA ASP A 11 0.84 3.41 32.97
C ASP A 11 0.02 2.95 31.75
N THR A 12 -1.27 2.72 31.97
CA THR A 12 -2.26 2.19 31.04
C THR A 12 -2.90 3.29 30.18
N GLY A 13 -2.07 4.16 29.57
CA GLY A 13 -2.54 5.27 28.74
C GLY A 13 -2.29 5.02 27.25
N ALA A 14 -3.28 4.54 26.49
CA ALA A 14 -3.20 4.48 25.03
C ALA A 14 -3.39 5.87 24.41
N GLY A 15 -2.41 6.76 24.63
CA GLY A 15 -2.16 7.91 23.78
C GLY A 15 -1.22 7.52 22.63
N THR A 16 -1.35 8.13 21.46
CA THR A 16 -0.32 8.06 20.42
C THR A 16 0.99 8.61 20.99
N ARG A 17 2.08 7.83 20.95
CA ARG A 17 3.40 8.29 21.39
C ARG A 17 3.80 9.53 20.61
N GLU A 18 4.29 10.55 21.29
CA GLU A 18 4.72 11.80 20.68
C GLU A 18 6.21 11.75 20.33
N VAL A 19 6.57 12.45 19.25
CA VAL A 19 7.94 12.45 18.71
C VAL A 19 8.59 13.80 18.92
N LEU A 20 9.70 13.80 19.65
CA LEU A 20 10.50 14.99 19.92
C LEU A 20 11.80 14.92 19.11
N VAL A 21 12.29 16.07 18.67
CA VAL A 21 13.68 16.21 18.21
C VAL A 21 14.54 16.57 19.42
N THR A 22 15.40 15.66 19.84
CA THR A 22 16.25 15.83 21.03
C THR A 22 17.70 16.17 20.70
N GLY A 23 18.13 15.96 19.45
CA GLY A 23 19.47 16.31 18.99
C GLY A 23 19.48 16.80 17.55
N MET A 24 20.33 17.78 17.27
CA MET A 24 20.55 18.33 15.93
C MET A 24 22.04 18.42 15.63
N GLY A 25 22.45 18.00 14.43
CA GLY A 25 23.83 18.10 13.99
C GLY A 25 23.94 18.31 12.49
N PHE A 26 24.99 19.02 12.10
CA PHE A 26 25.16 19.53 10.76
C PHE A 26 26.55 19.20 10.23
N CYS A 27 26.68 19.26 8.91
CA CYS A 27 27.93 19.43 8.20
C CYS A 27 27.61 20.23 6.93
N LEU A 28 27.49 21.55 7.09
CA LEU A 28 27.04 22.47 6.05
C LEU A 28 28.13 23.52 5.75
N PRO A 29 28.03 24.30 4.66
CA PRO A 29 28.92 25.42 4.41
C PRO A 29 28.95 26.42 5.57
N GLY A 30 30.09 27.05 5.78
CA GLY A 30 30.30 27.95 6.90
C GLY A 30 31.38 28.98 6.60
N PRO A 31 31.66 29.86 7.58
CA PRO A 31 32.56 30.99 7.38
C PRO A 31 33.98 30.53 7.07
N ASP A 32 34.66 31.27 6.19
CA ASP A 32 36.06 31.04 5.81
C ASP A 32 36.36 29.61 5.32
N GLY A 33 35.36 28.95 4.71
CA GLY A 33 35.48 27.58 4.17
C GLY A 33 35.43 26.48 5.24
N ARG A 34 35.14 26.83 6.50
CA ARG A 34 34.93 25.86 7.59
C ARG A 34 33.50 25.32 7.55
N GLN A 35 33.30 24.14 8.15
CA GLN A 35 31.99 23.51 8.21
C GLN A 35 31.16 24.08 9.37
N THR A 36 29.89 24.35 9.11
CA THR A 36 28.87 24.53 10.13
C THR A 36 28.50 23.16 10.69
N LEU A 37 28.85 22.89 11.95
CA LEU A 37 28.72 21.56 12.57
C LEU A 37 27.70 21.53 13.72
N GLY A 38 27.74 22.54 14.59
CA GLY A 38 26.88 22.61 15.78
C GLY A 38 25.60 23.41 15.56
N ARG A 39 24.64 23.19 16.46
CA ARG A 39 23.41 23.96 16.57
C ARG A 39 23.64 25.46 16.70
N ASP A 40 24.60 25.87 17.53
CA ASP A 40 24.86 27.28 17.80
C ASP A 40 25.52 27.97 16.58
N ASP A 41 26.42 27.27 15.88
CA ASP A 41 27.01 27.73 14.61
C ASP A 41 25.92 27.92 13.54
N PHE A 42 25.04 26.93 13.42
CA PHE A 42 23.91 26.97 12.49
C PHE A 42 22.98 28.16 12.80
N TRP A 43 22.59 28.34 14.08
CA TRP A 43 21.78 29.46 14.52
C TRP A 43 22.43 30.82 14.21
N SER A 44 23.73 30.96 14.49
CA SER A 44 24.46 32.22 14.24
C SER A 44 24.44 32.65 12.78
N THR A 45 24.37 31.67 11.86
CA THR A 45 24.29 31.92 10.42
C THR A 45 22.88 32.31 10.02
N ILE A 46 21.88 31.51 10.40
CA ILE A 46 20.50 31.71 9.93
C ILE A 46 19.84 32.95 10.56
N SER A 47 20.16 33.27 11.82
CA SER A 47 19.60 34.44 12.52
C SER A 47 19.98 35.77 11.89
N THR A 48 21.08 35.81 11.14
CA THR A 48 21.53 37.00 10.41
C THR A 48 21.26 36.93 8.91
N GLY A 49 20.74 35.80 8.41
CA GLY A 49 20.59 35.55 6.97
C GLY A 49 21.93 35.55 6.21
N THR A 50 23.03 35.21 6.91
CA THR A 50 24.36 35.16 6.30
C THR A 50 24.44 34.05 5.26
N VAL A 51 25.12 34.30 4.14
CA VAL A 51 25.28 33.36 3.02
C VAL A 51 26.74 32.90 2.95
N HIS A 52 26.96 31.57 2.98
CA HIS A 52 28.29 30.92 2.93
C HIS A 52 28.54 30.20 1.60
N LEU A 53 28.20 30.86 0.49
CA LEU A 53 28.39 30.33 -0.85
C LEU A 53 29.67 30.92 -1.46
N GLY A 54 30.59 30.05 -1.91
CA GLY A 54 31.80 30.45 -2.63
C GLY A 54 31.50 30.82 -4.07
N HIS A 55 32.37 31.61 -4.71
CA HIS A 55 32.20 32.07 -6.09
C HIS A 55 33.47 31.90 -6.93
N GLU A 56 33.45 30.92 -7.84
CA GLU A 56 34.45 30.71 -8.90
C GLU A 56 33.74 30.58 -10.27
N GLY A 57 32.98 31.60 -10.65
CA GLY A 57 32.13 31.58 -11.85
C GLY A 57 30.76 30.91 -11.63
N VAL A 58 30.59 30.18 -10.52
CA VAL A 58 29.30 29.74 -9.98
C VAL A 58 29.24 29.94 -8.48
N TRP A 59 28.04 30.18 -7.96
CA TRP A 59 27.78 30.19 -6.53
C TRP A 59 27.54 28.76 -6.04
N PHE A 60 28.40 28.28 -5.14
CA PHE A 60 28.36 26.89 -4.67
C PHE A 60 28.72 26.78 -3.18
N GLY A 61 27.93 25.98 -2.45
CA GLY A 61 28.17 25.66 -1.04
C GLY A 61 29.14 24.51 -0.89
N SER A 62 30.45 24.80 -0.92
CA SER A 62 31.47 23.77 -0.74
C SER A 62 31.66 23.41 0.74
N VAL A 63 31.85 22.12 1.02
CA VAL A 63 32.17 21.61 2.35
C VAL A 63 33.36 20.68 2.22
N THR A 64 34.49 21.04 2.80
CA THR A 64 35.62 20.11 2.91
C THR A 64 35.22 18.96 3.84
N PRO A 65 35.40 17.68 3.46
CA PRO A 65 35.13 16.55 4.35
C PRO A 65 35.90 16.68 5.67
N PRO A 66 35.24 16.64 6.83
CA PRO A 66 35.89 16.85 8.13
C PRO A 66 36.49 15.53 8.66
N GLU A 67 37.44 14.95 7.91
CA GLU A 67 37.99 13.61 8.18
C GLU A 67 38.60 13.49 9.58
N GLU A 68 39.40 14.48 10.01
CA GLU A 68 40.01 14.50 11.35
C GLU A 68 38.96 14.51 12.47
N PHE A 69 37.87 15.27 12.28
CA PHE A 69 36.76 15.32 13.22
C PHE A 69 36.02 13.98 13.30
N VAL A 70 35.81 13.33 12.14
CA VAL A 70 35.18 12.00 12.08
C VAL A 70 36.08 10.96 12.76
N ALA A 71 37.38 10.97 12.49
CA ALA A 71 38.34 10.07 13.13
C ALA A 71 38.35 10.26 14.67
N ALA A 72 38.32 11.51 15.14
CA ALA A 72 38.27 11.81 16.56
C ALA A 72 36.92 11.42 17.21
N SER A 73 35.82 11.49 16.46
CA SER A 73 34.47 11.14 16.94
C SER A 73 34.20 9.63 16.94
N PHE A 74 34.91 8.90 16.07
CA PHE A 74 34.80 7.45 15.89
C PHE A 74 36.20 6.78 15.92
N PRO A 75 36.93 6.86 17.04
CA PRO A 75 38.34 6.43 17.14
C PRO A 75 38.54 4.92 17.00
N GLU A 76 37.48 4.11 17.10
CA GLU A 76 37.55 2.67 16.88
C GLU A 76 37.60 2.29 15.39
N VAL A 77 37.27 3.22 14.48
CA VAL A 77 37.30 2.96 13.05
C VAL A 77 38.75 3.01 12.60
N PRO A 78 39.34 1.90 12.12
CA PRO A 78 40.74 1.93 11.73
C PRO A 78 40.96 2.88 10.55
N ASP A 79 42.09 3.61 10.54
CA ASP A 79 42.43 4.62 9.51
C ASP A 79 42.26 4.11 8.07
N ARG A 80 42.59 2.84 7.83
CA ARG A 80 42.42 2.19 6.51
C ARG A 80 40.96 2.11 6.04
N HIS A 81 39.99 2.08 6.95
CA HIS A 81 38.57 2.09 6.61
C HIS A 81 38.09 3.53 6.39
N LEU A 82 38.54 4.47 7.24
CA LEU A 82 38.28 5.91 7.05
C LEU A 82 38.81 6.40 5.70
N ALA A 83 40.00 5.98 5.28
CA ALA A 83 40.59 6.33 3.98
C ALA A 83 39.78 5.82 2.76
N ASN A 84 38.80 4.95 2.96
CA ASN A 84 37.91 4.41 1.93
C ASN A 84 36.48 4.94 2.01
N TYR A 85 36.20 5.89 2.90
CA TYR A 85 34.92 6.55 2.95
C TYR A 85 34.83 7.66 1.89
N ALA A 86 33.67 7.79 1.27
CA ALA A 86 33.36 8.88 0.36
C ALA A 86 32.98 10.15 1.16
N ALA A 87 32.99 11.31 0.50
CA ALA A 87 32.66 12.60 1.14
C ALA A 87 31.31 12.56 1.90
N VAL A 88 30.29 11.92 1.33
CA VAL A 88 28.97 11.74 1.96
C VAL A 88 29.02 10.98 3.29
N HIS A 89 29.95 10.03 3.44
CA HIS A 89 30.14 9.34 4.71
C HIS A 89 30.70 10.27 5.77
N HIS A 90 31.70 11.08 5.41
CA HIS A 90 32.27 12.04 6.34
C HIS A 90 31.28 13.13 6.75
N TYR A 91 30.49 13.66 5.81
CA TYR A 91 29.44 14.64 6.12
C TYR A 91 28.39 14.04 7.06
N GLY A 92 27.86 12.85 6.70
CA GLY A 92 26.84 12.17 7.49
C GLY A 92 27.31 11.81 8.90
N LEU A 93 28.52 11.25 9.03
CA LEU A 93 29.09 10.88 10.32
C LEU A 93 29.42 12.09 11.19
N ALA A 94 29.94 13.18 10.61
CA ALA A 94 30.17 14.41 11.35
C ALA A 94 28.86 15.01 11.89
N ALA A 95 27.83 15.10 11.03
CA ALA A 95 26.51 15.55 11.44
C ALA A 95 25.90 14.64 12.53
N THR A 96 26.10 13.33 12.43
CA THR A 96 25.62 12.35 13.43
C THR A 96 26.30 12.52 14.77
N ALA A 97 27.63 12.64 14.79
CA ALA A 97 28.39 12.85 16.02
C ALA A 97 27.92 14.11 16.74
N LYS A 98 27.65 15.20 15.99
CA LYS A 98 27.10 16.43 16.55
C LYS A 98 25.67 16.29 17.05
N ALA A 99 24.82 15.56 16.33
CA ALA A 99 23.43 15.34 16.73
C ALA A 99 23.34 14.49 18.01
N LEU A 100 24.17 13.45 18.13
CA LEU A 100 24.26 12.63 19.33
C LEU A 100 24.81 13.41 20.53
N ALA A 101 25.84 14.23 20.31
CA ALA A 101 26.38 15.10 21.34
C ALA A 101 25.34 16.12 21.85
N ASP A 102 24.56 16.74 20.95
CA ASP A 102 23.47 17.66 21.31
C ASP A 102 22.32 16.93 22.02
N ALA A 103 22.02 15.69 21.63
CA ALA A 103 21.05 14.83 22.33
C ALA A 103 21.55 14.32 23.68
N GLY A 104 22.86 14.36 23.95
CA GLY A 104 23.47 13.71 25.11
C GLY A 104 23.39 12.19 25.08
N LEU A 105 23.43 11.58 23.88
CA LEU A 105 23.41 10.12 23.69
C LEU A 105 24.82 9.60 23.39
N GLY A 106 25.17 8.47 24.00
CA GLY A 106 26.48 7.83 23.86
C GLY A 106 26.39 6.39 23.37
N ARG A 107 27.42 5.94 22.64
CA ARG A 107 27.48 4.57 22.09
C ARG A 107 27.77 3.52 23.15
N GLU A 108 28.47 3.90 24.22
CA GLU A 108 28.96 2.98 25.26
C GLU A 108 27.87 2.42 26.18
N ASN A 109 26.69 3.05 26.21
CA ASN A 109 25.61 2.71 27.14
C ASN A 109 24.51 1.82 26.54
N GLY A 110 24.64 1.42 25.27
CA GLY A 110 23.66 0.58 24.57
C GLY A 110 22.33 1.28 24.26
N GLU A 111 22.19 2.58 24.53
CA GLU A 111 20.96 3.36 24.29
C GLU A 111 20.55 3.37 22.81
N LEU A 112 21.52 3.23 21.91
CA LEU A 112 21.31 3.19 20.46
C LEU A 112 21.12 1.78 19.90
N ALA A 113 21.17 0.72 20.74
CA ALA A 113 21.17 -0.66 20.28
C ALA A 113 19.91 -1.03 19.48
N GLU A 114 18.75 -0.45 19.84
CA GLU A 114 17.47 -0.66 19.14
C GLU A 114 17.08 0.55 18.28
N ALA A 115 17.98 1.53 18.11
CA ALA A 115 17.66 2.73 17.35
C ALA A 115 17.44 2.41 15.88
N ALA A 116 16.47 3.09 15.26
CA ALA A 116 16.37 3.10 13.81
C ALA A 116 17.45 4.00 13.21
N VAL A 117 18.02 3.62 12.07
CA VAL A 117 18.98 4.42 11.30
C VAL A 117 18.42 4.62 9.91
N ILE A 118 17.96 5.85 9.63
CA ILE A 118 17.29 6.17 8.36
C ILE A 118 18.07 7.27 7.65
N THR A 119 18.68 6.92 6.52
CA THR A 119 19.37 7.90 5.69
C THR A 119 18.50 8.36 4.53
N ALA A 120 18.78 9.55 4.03
CA ALA A 120 18.13 10.13 2.87
C ALA A 120 19.17 10.60 1.85
N ARG A 121 18.91 10.32 0.57
CA ARG A 121 19.79 10.65 -0.56
C ARG A 121 18.96 11.25 -1.70
N ALA A 122 19.43 12.33 -2.32
CA ALA A 122 18.79 12.94 -3.49
C ALA A 122 19.56 12.66 -4.78
N THR A 123 20.88 12.48 -4.72
CA THR A 123 21.73 12.33 -5.92
C THR A 123 22.67 11.13 -5.88
N SER A 124 23.14 10.77 -7.07
CA SER A 124 24.13 9.71 -7.30
C SER A 124 25.56 10.22 -7.45
N ASP A 125 25.81 11.51 -7.22
CA ASP A 125 27.06 12.16 -7.63
C ASP A 125 28.29 11.57 -6.93
N SER A 126 28.17 11.25 -5.64
CA SER A 126 29.23 10.59 -4.87
C SER A 126 29.51 9.15 -5.34
N TRP A 127 28.50 8.45 -5.86
CA TRP A 127 28.68 7.10 -6.40
C TRP A 127 29.44 7.17 -7.72
N PHE A 128 29.14 8.18 -8.53
CA PHE A 128 29.76 8.34 -9.84
C PHE A 128 31.28 8.48 -9.73
N ASP A 129 31.83 9.21 -8.75
CA ASP A 129 33.29 9.31 -8.57
C ASP A 129 33.91 7.93 -8.28
N VAL A 130 33.26 7.14 -7.43
CA VAL A 130 33.72 5.78 -7.09
C VAL A 130 33.62 4.83 -8.28
N TYR A 131 32.54 4.91 -9.05
CA TYR A 131 32.35 4.13 -10.27
C TYR A 131 33.29 4.58 -11.40
N GLU A 132 33.57 5.87 -11.53
CA GLU A 132 34.51 6.41 -12.52
C GLU A 132 35.94 5.96 -12.22
N ASP A 133 36.37 6.02 -10.96
CA ASP A 133 37.64 5.46 -10.51
C ASP A 133 37.75 3.96 -10.83
N PHE A 134 36.65 3.22 -10.63
CA PHE A 134 36.57 1.80 -10.96
C PHE A 134 36.72 1.53 -12.46
N VAL A 135 35.90 2.18 -13.29
CA VAL A 135 35.93 1.99 -14.75
C VAL A 135 37.28 2.41 -15.33
N ARG A 136 37.89 3.49 -14.83
CA ARG A 136 39.21 3.93 -15.28
C ARG A 136 40.31 2.95 -14.87
N SER A 137 40.17 2.27 -13.72
CA SER A 137 41.13 1.26 -13.28
C SER A 137 41.19 0.02 -14.20
N GLU A 138 40.15 -0.30 -14.99
CA GLU A 138 40.24 -1.40 -15.96
C GLU A 138 41.26 -1.14 -17.09
N SER A 139 41.72 0.11 -17.23
CA SER A 139 42.71 0.53 -18.22
C SER A 139 44.17 0.30 -17.77
N GLU A 140 44.40 0.01 -16.50
CA GLU A 140 45.73 -0.19 -15.88
C GLU A 140 45.64 -1.30 -14.84
N GLU A 141 46.47 -2.35 -14.89
CA GLU A 141 46.44 -3.40 -13.87
C GLU A 141 46.83 -2.78 -12.50
N PRO A 142 45.88 -2.60 -11.55
CA PRO A 142 46.17 -1.84 -10.34
C PRO A 142 47.03 -2.70 -9.42
N ASP A 143 48.07 -2.09 -8.83
CA ASP A 143 48.82 -2.71 -7.73
C ASP A 143 47.82 -3.25 -6.65
N PRO A 144 48.08 -4.42 -6.03
CA PRO A 144 47.17 -5.04 -5.07
C PRO A 144 46.67 -4.16 -3.92
N GLU A 145 47.43 -3.16 -3.47
CA GLU A 145 46.99 -2.23 -2.43
C GLU A 145 45.92 -1.28 -2.99
N ARG A 146 46.17 -0.71 -4.17
CA ARG A 146 45.23 0.15 -4.89
C ARG A 146 43.95 -0.62 -5.27
N GLY A 147 44.08 -1.86 -5.74
CA GLY A 147 42.94 -2.72 -6.06
C GLY A 147 42.05 -3.02 -4.84
N ARG A 148 42.66 -3.27 -3.67
CA ARG A 148 41.93 -3.51 -2.41
C ARG A 148 41.18 -2.27 -1.93
N ALA A 149 41.82 -1.10 -1.99
CA ALA A 149 41.19 0.17 -1.63
C ALA A 149 39.98 0.45 -2.52
N LEU A 150 40.13 0.31 -3.83
CA LEU A 150 39.05 0.48 -4.81
C LEU A 150 37.88 -0.50 -4.59
N PHE A 151 38.18 -1.79 -4.39
CA PHE A 151 37.15 -2.79 -4.05
C PHE A 151 36.39 -2.42 -2.77
N THR A 152 37.10 -1.97 -1.74
CA THR A 152 36.49 -1.57 -0.47
C THR A 152 35.59 -0.34 -0.65
N ARG A 153 36.04 0.67 -1.41
CA ARG A 153 35.25 1.85 -1.75
C ARG A 153 33.97 1.48 -2.50
N LEU A 154 34.04 0.59 -3.49
CA LEU A 154 32.85 0.11 -4.21
C LEU A 154 31.89 -0.67 -3.33
N ALA A 155 32.41 -1.53 -2.45
CA ALA A 155 31.57 -2.33 -1.56
C ALA A 155 30.78 -1.48 -0.55
N ILE A 156 31.36 -0.34 -0.13
CA ILE A 156 30.74 0.56 0.85
C ILE A 156 29.90 1.63 0.14
N ALA A 157 30.47 2.33 -0.84
CA ALA A 157 29.90 3.51 -1.49
C ALA A 157 29.27 3.23 -2.88
N GLY A 158 29.25 1.99 -3.35
CA GLY A 158 28.63 1.63 -4.64
C GLY A 158 27.12 1.42 -4.58
N GLY A 159 26.51 1.45 -3.39
CA GLY A 159 25.08 1.19 -3.20
C GLY A 159 24.32 2.37 -2.64
N THR A 160 22.99 2.36 -2.82
CA THR A 160 22.07 3.39 -2.31
C THR A 160 21.90 3.36 -0.78
N THR A 161 22.39 2.32 -0.11
CA THR A 161 22.31 2.10 1.35
C THR A 161 23.62 2.37 2.08
N ASP A 162 24.58 3.00 1.39
CA ASP A 162 25.95 3.24 1.83
C ASP A 162 26.06 3.81 3.26
N LEU A 163 25.53 5.01 3.49
CA LEU A 163 25.65 5.68 4.79
C LEU A 163 24.84 4.99 5.89
N ALA A 164 23.63 4.49 5.60
CA ALA A 164 22.78 3.86 6.60
C ALA A 164 23.49 2.69 7.28
N TYR A 165 24.12 1.81 6.50
CA TYR A 165 24.84 0.67 7.07
C TYR A 165 26.11 1.10 7.81
N VAL A 166 26.84 2.11 7.30
CA VAL A 166 28.01 2.66 8.00
C VAL A 166 27.58 3.24 9.35
N GLN A 167 26.52 4.06 9.39
CA GLN A 167 26.00 4.61 10.63
C GLN A 167 25.49 3.51 11.57
N ALA A 168 24.68 2.57 11.10
CA ALA A 168 24.16 1.49 11.96
C ALA A 168 25.29 0.66 12.57
N ALA A 169 26.29 0.29 11.76
CA ALA A 169 27.45 -0.47 12.23
C ALA A 169 28.26 0.30 13.28
N LEU A 170 28.51 1.59 13.06
CA LEU A 170 29.24 2.41 14.03
C LEU A 170 28.39 2.62 15.29
N LEU A 171 27.13 3.00 15.17
CA LEU A 171 26.27 3.24 16.33
C LEU A 171 25.95 1.98 17.13
N GLY A 172 26.21 0.78 16.59
CA GLY A 172 25.82 -0.48 17.20
C GLY A 172 24.31 -0.70 17.17
N ALA A 173 23.62 -0.09 16.20
CA ALA A 173 22.18 -0.10 16.09
C ALA A 173 21.69 -1.31 15.30
N GLY A 174 20.82 -2.11 15.91
CA GLY A 174 20.16 -3.29 15.34
C GLY A 174 18.69 -3.06 14.93
N GLY A 175 18.17 -1.85 15.13
CA GLY A 175 16.81 -1.46 14.73
C GLY A 175 16.65 -1.31 13.20
N PRO A 176 15.47 -0.85 12.72
CA PRO A 176 15.20 -0.62 11.31
C PRO A 176 16.26 0.26 10.65
N CYS A 177 16.84 -0.21 9.55
CA CYS A 177 17.95 0.45 8.85
C CYS A 177 17.69 0.51 7.34
N HIS A 178 17.51 1.70 6.77
CA HIS A 178 17.24 1.87 5.34
C HIS A 178 17.56 3.28 4.82
N THR A 179 17.65 3.41 3.48
CA THR A 179 17.76 4.70 2.79
C THR A 179 16.47 5.07 2.07
N VAL A 180 16.06 6.33 2.17
CA VAL A 180 14.95 6.92 1.42
C VAL A 180 15.48 7.78 0.28
N SER A 181 14.87 7.64 -0.91
CA SER A 181 15.12 8.54 -2.04
C SER A 181 13.82 9.03 -2.67
N SER A 182 13.64 10.35 -2.64
CA SER A 182 12.53 11.12 -3.20
C SER A 182 13.05 12.52 -3.59
N GLY A 183 14.24 12.55 -4.22
CA GLY A 183 15.04 13.73 -4.53
C GLY A 183 15.17 14.70 -3.36
N CYS A 184 14.95 16.00 -3.57
CA CYS A 184 15.19 17.01 -2.53
C CYS A 184 14.25 16.88 -1.31
N ALA A 185 13.13 16.14 -1.44
CA ALA A 185 12.22 15.83 -0.33
C ALA A 185 12.62 14.57 0.48
N SER A 186 13.71 13.87 0.12
CA SER A 186 14.08 12.58 0.72
C SER A 186 14.11 12.58 2.25
N SER A 187 14.73 13.57 2.88
CA SER A 187 14.85 13.56 4.35
C SER A 187 13.58 13.98 5.08
N ALA A 188 12.68 14.72 4.43
CA ALA A 188 11.34 14.95 4.93
C ALA A 188 10.54 13.63 4.96
N VAL A 189 10.65 12.81 3.91
CA VAL A 189 10.03 11.49 3.86
C VAL A 189 10.66 10.56 4.91
N ALA A 190 11.99 10.56 5.06
CA ALA A 190 12.71 9.80 6.09
C ALA A 190 12.29 10.20 7.51
N LEU A 191 12.08 11.50 7.77
CA LEU A 191 11.53 11.99 9.04
C LEU A 191 10.11 11.44 9.26
N GLY A 192 9.28 11.37 8.21
CA GLY A 192 7.96 10.75 8.28
C GLY A 192 7.99 9.25 8.61
N ASP A 193 8.97 8.51 8.08
CA ASP A 193 9.20 7.11 8.42
C ASP A 193 9.62 6.95 9.89
N ALA A 194 10.60 7.74 10.34
CA ALA A 194 11.02 7.77 11.74
C ALA A 194 9.87 8.12 12.69
N HIS A 195 9.08 9.14 12.35
CA HIS A 195 7.89 9.52 13.10
C HIS A 195 6.91 8.35 13.22
N ARG A 196 6.64 7.63 12.11
CA ARG A 196 5.77 6.44 12.11
C ARG A 196 6.34 5.31 12.98
N LEU A 197 7.64 5.05 12.93
CA LEU A 197 8.28 4.02 13.76
C LEU A 197 8.18 4.34 15.26
N ILE A 198 8.38 5.60 15.65
CA ILE A 198 8.28 6.01 17.06
C ILE A 198 6.82 6.02 17.54
N THR A 199 5.92 6.60 16.76
CA THR A 199 4.48 6.68 17.13
C THR A 199 3.79 5.33 17.19
N SER A 200 4.23 4.36 16.38
CA SER A 200 3.77 2.96 16.45
C SER A 200 4.46 2.13 17.55
N GLY A 201 5.48 2.69 18.21
CA GLY A 201 6.23 2.03 19.28
C GLY A 201 7.21 0.96 18.79
N VAL A 202 7.64 1.01 17.53
CA VAL A 202 8.66 0.09 16.98
C VAL A 202 10.04 0.42 17.52
N VAL A 203 10.38 1.71 17.67
CA VAL A 203 11.62 2.19 18.29
C VAL A 203 11.34 3.38 19.20
N ASP A 204 12.21 3.62 20.17
CA ASP A 204 12.18 4.84 20.98
C ASP A 204 13.09 5.94 20.42
N ILE A 205 14.16 5.58 19.69
CA ILE A 205 15.12 6.50 19.08
C ILE A 205 15.23 6.20 17.59
N ALA A 206 15.27 7.26 16.78
CA ALA A 206 15.62 7.18 15.37
C ALA A 206 16.68 8.24 15.03
N VAL A 207 17.77 7.80 14.41
CA VAL A 207 18.80 8.65 13.83
C VAL A 207 18.46 8.87 12.36
N VAL A 208 18.09 10.10 12.01
CA VAL A 208 17.65 10.44 10.65
C VAL A 208 18.65 11.39 10.03
N THR A 209 19.27 11.01 8.92
CA THR A 209 20.33 11.79 8.26
C THR A 209 20.02 12.02 6.79
N GLY A 210 19.89 13.28 6.37
CA GLY A 210 19.90 13.67 4.96
C GLY A 210 21.30 14.11 4.57
N VAL A 211 21.84 13.57 3.47
CA VAL A 211 23.18 13.89 2.99
C VAL A 211 23.25 13.84 1.47
N ASP A 212 23.94 14.82 0.87
CA ASP A 212 24.33 14.73 -0.53
C ASP A 212 25.67 15.39 -0.79
N TYR A 213 26.23 15.00 -1.92
CA TYR A 213 27.45 15.56 -2.49
C TYR A 213 27.18 15.85 -3.96
N PHE A 214 27.59 17.03 -4.39
CA PHE A 214 27.55 17.53 -5.74
C PHE A 214 28.97 17.88 -6.17
N ASN A 215 29.34 17.44 -7.36
CA ASN A 215 30.66 17.70 -7.90
C ASN A 215 30.67 19.03 -8.68
N LEU A 216 31.48 19.99 -8.22
CA LEU A 216 31.56 21.34 -8.80
C LEU A 216 31.96 21.32 -10.28
N ASP A 217 32.91 20.48 -10.68
CA ASP A 217 33.33 20.38 -12.08
C ASP A 217 32.20 19.88 -12.98
N ARG A 218 31.40 18.92 -12.49
CA ARG A 218 30.22 18.43 -13.21
C ARG A 218 29.14 19.50 -13.33
N ILE A 219 28.92 20.27 -12.27
CA ILE A 219 28.02 21.43 -12.29
C ILE A 219 28.47 22.47 -13.32
N LEU A 220 29.76 22.84 -13.34
CA LEU A 220 30.33 23.78 -14.30
C LEU A 220 30.20 23.28 -15.76
N ARG A 221 30.42 21.98 -15.99
CA ARG A 221 30.22 21.35 -17.31
C ARG A 221 28.76 21.37 -17.73
N PHE A 222 27.83 21.10 -16.81
CA PHE A 222 26.40 21.19 -17.08
C PHE A 222 26.00 22.61 -17.46
N GLN A 223 26.49 23.63 -16.75
CA GLN A 223 26.25 25.02 -17.10
C GLN A 223 26.80 25.37 -18.49
N ALA A 224 28.04 25.01 -18.81
CA ALA A 224 28.63 25.28 -20.11
C ALA A 224 27.86 24.59 -21.25
N LEU A 225 27.34 23.37 -21.01
CA LEU A 225 26.49 22.67 -21.97
C LEU A 225 25.16 23.39 -22.17
N ARG A 226 24.48 23.77 -21.07
CA ARG A 226 23.23 24.55 -21.12
C ARG A 226 23.40 25.83 -21.92
N GLU A 227 24.43 26.62 -21.63
CA GLU A 227 24.71 27.88 -22.34
C GLU A 227 24.90 27.66 -23.84
N ARG A 228 25.57 26.57 -24.26
CA ARG A 228 25.72 26.20 -25.69
C ARG A 228 24.39 25.81 -26.32
N VAL A 229 23.56 25.05 -25.62
CA VAL A 229 22.21 24.67 -26.09
C VAL A 229 21.34 25.91 -26.26
N GLU A 230 21.30 26.80 -25.26
CA GLU A 230 20.54 28.05 -25.33
C GLU A 230 21.05 28.97 -26.46
N GLN A 231 22.36 29.05 -26.69
CA GLN A 231 22.91 29.78 -27.83
C GLN A 231 22.49 29.18 -29.18
N ALA A 232 22.42 27.86 -29.29
CA ALA A 232 21.95 27.18 -30.50
C ALA A 232 20.44 27.35 -30.74
N GLU A 233 19.63 27.39 -29.69
CA GLU A 233 18.16 27.48 -29.77
C GLU A 233 17.62 28.91 -29.96
N ARG A 234 18.42 29.95 -29.69
CA ARG A 234 18.14 31.34 -30.12
C ARG A 234 17.97 31.47 -31.65
N ALA A 235 18.21 30.41 -32.41
CA ALA A 235 17.80 30.23 -33.82
C ALA A 235 16.32 29.80 -34.02
N GLY A 236 15.43 29.95 -33.04
CA GLY A 236 13.98 30.01 -33.25
C GLY A 236 13.12 28.87 -32.68
N ARG A 237 13.48 28.26 -31.55
CA ARG A 237 12.60 27.31 -30.83
C ARG A 237 12.47 27.64 -29.33
N PRO A 238 11.32 27.35 -28.68
CA PRO A 238 11.11 27.67 -27.27
C PRO A 238 11.95 26.81 -26.34
N VAL A 239 12.42 27.45 -25.27
CA VAL A 239 13.34 26.96 -24.23
C VAL A 239 12.72 25.81 -23.42
N LEU A 240 13.58 24.87 -22.96
CA LEU A 240 13.31 23.99 -21.81
C LEU A 240 12.70 24.81 -20.64
N PRO A 241 11.75 24.28 -19.86
CA PRO A 241 11.07 25.07 -18.82
C PRO A 241 12.07 25.66 -17.82
N ALA A 242 12.13 27.00 -17.78
CA ALA A 242 12.85 27.88 -16.84
C ALA A 242 14.30 27.47 -16.51
N SER A 243 15.26 27.92 -17.32
CA SER A 243 16.69 27.70 -17.05
C SER A 243 17.16 28.45 -15.81
N MET A 244 17.49 27.69 -14.76
CA MET A 244 18.22 28.18 -13.59
C MET A 244 19.63 28.57 -14.02
N THR A 245 20.09 29.77 -13.68
CA THR A 245 21.50 30.12 -13.80
C THR A 245 22.21 29.84 -12.48
N LEU A 246 23.50 29.51 -12.53
CA LEU A 246 24.32 29.21 -11.35
C LEU A 246 25.33 30.33 -11.06
N ASP A 247 25.34 31.36 -11.90
CA ASP A 247 26.26 32.50 -11.89
C ASP A 247 25.74 33.69 -11.06
N ALA A 248 24.49 33.62 -10.58
CA ALA A 248 23.90 34.59 -9.67
C ALA A 248 23.66 33.98 -8.28
N PRO A 249 23.66 34.81 -7.21
CA PRO A 249 23.37 34.33 -5.87
C PRO A 249 21.89 33.96 -5.74
N MET A 250 21.63 32.91 -4.98
CA MET A 250 20.32 32.42 -4.60
C MET A 250 19.64 33.45 -3.69
N ARG A 251 18.42 33.85 -4.07
CA ARG A 251 17.63 34.89 -3.38
C ARG A 251 16.15 34.51 -3.32
N PRO A 252 15.75 33.55 -2.49
CA PRO A 252 14.35 33.16 -2.37
C PRO A 252 13.47 34.37 -2.02
N TYR A 253 12.30 34.45 -2.64
CA TYR A 253 11.29 35.51 -2.48
C TYR A 253 11.72 36.93 -2.85
N ASP A 254 12.92 37.13 -3.37
CA ASP A 254 13.35 38.44 -3.85
C ASP A 254 12.90 38.67 -5.31
N SER A 255 12.54 39.89 -5.67
CA SER A 255 12.18 40.24 -7.05
C SER A 255 13.33 40.05 -8.05
N ARG A 256 14.57 39.89 -7.56
CA ARG A 256 15.79 39.62 -8.34
C ARG A 256 16.15 38.12 -8.39
N ALA A 257 15.30 37.24 -7.87
CA ALA A 257 15.54 35.80 -7.88
C ALA A 257 15.68 35.25 -9.32
N GLN A 258 16.73 34.47 -9.57
CA GLN A 258 17.01 33.89 -10.90
C GLN A 258 17.87 32.62 -10.85
N ALA A 259 18.30 32.19 -9.66
CA ALA A 259 19.35 31.19 -9.50
C ALA A 259 19.09 30.27 -8.30
N SER A 260 19.43 29.00 -8.49
CA SER A 260 19.43 27.97 -7.45
C SER A 260 20.86 27.48 -7.27
N ASN A 261 21.47 27.74 -6.13
CA ASN A 261 22.89 27.42 -5.91
C ASN A 261 23.01 26.10 -5.16
N MET A 262 23.72 25.11 -5.72
CA MET A 262 23.87 23.79 -5.10
C MET A 262 24.86 23.83 -3.93
N ALA A 263 24.74 22.87 -3.01
CA ALA A 263 25.64 22.75 -1.88
C ALA A 263 25.86 21.31 -1.42
N ASN A 264 27.04 21.04 -0.87
CA ASN A 264 27.36 19.78 -0.23
C ASN A 264 26.99 19.82 1.25
N GLY A 265 26.68 18.65 1.82
CA GLY A 265 26.60 18.55 3.26
C GLY A 265 25.59 17.54 3.77
N ALA A 266 25.41 17.57 5.09
CA ALA A 266 24.49 16.71 5.80
C ALA A 266 23.77 17.43 6.94
N THR A 267 22.54 16.99 7.22
CA THR A 267 21.79 17.32 8.43
C THR A 267 21.34 16.03 9.09
N THR A 268 21.58 15.89 10.39
CA THR A 268 21.11 14.76 11.20
C THR A 268 20.25 15.24 12.35
N LEU A 269 19.10 14.59 12.53
CA LEU A 269 18.24 14.77 13.70
C LEU A 269 18.15 13.46 14.49
N ILE A 270 18.17 13.59 15.81
CA ILE A 270 17.78 12.52 16.73
C ILE A 270 16.31 12.71 17.08
N LEU A 271 15.48 11.79 16.61
CA LEU A 271 14.07 11.72 16.94
C LEU A 271 13.88 10.73 18.07
N GLU A 272 13.06 11.09 19.05
CA GLU A 272 12.91 10.33 20.27
C GLU A 272 11.46 10.34 20.77
N SER A 273 11.00 9.22 21.32
CA SER A 273 9.71 9.18 21.99
C SER A 273 9.73 10.12 23.20
N ARG A 274 8.66 10.91 23.41
CA ARG A 274 8.56 11.83 24.56
C ARG A 274 8.76 11.12 25.90
N GLU A 275 8.29 9.88 26.02
CA GLU A 275 8.48 9.04 27.20
C GLU A 275 9.96 8.76 27.46
N HIS A 276 10.69 8.30 26.45
CA HIS A 276 12.11 8.00 26.55
C HIS A 276 12.94 9.27 26.82
N ALA A 277 12.66 10.35 26.07
CA ALA A 277 13.31 11.66 26.25
C ALA A 277 13.14 12.20 27.68
N ARG A 278 11.91 12.17 28.21
CA ARG A 278 11.64 12.60 29.60
C ARG A 278 12.32 11.69 30.61
N ALA A 279 12.34 10.38 30.39
CA ALA A 279 12.95 9.42 31.32
C ALA A 279 14.45 9.65 31.52
N ARG A 280 15.15 10.16 30.50
CA ARG A 280 16.57 10.53 30.59
C ARG A 280 16.83 12.03 30.78
N GLY A 281 15.78 12.84 30.95
CA GLY A 281 15.91 14.29 31.13
C GLY A 281 16.45 15.02 29.89
N ALA A 282 16.17 14.50 28.70
CA ALA A 282 16.61 15.08 27.44
C ALA A 282 16.00 16.47 27.22
N ARG A 283 16.79 17.38 26.63
CA ARG A 283 16.26 18.61 26.05
C ARG A 283 15.51 18.26 24.77
N SER A 284 14.34 18.85 24.56
CA SER A 284 13.64 18.81 23.28
C SER A 284 13.70 20.18 22.62
N HIS A 285 13.85 20.16 21.29
CA HIS A 285 13.96 21.37 20.47
C HIS A 285 12.64 21.68 19.75
N VAL A 286 11.94 20.65 19.30
CA VAL A 286 10.67 20.76 18.59
C VAL A 286 9.94 19.43 18.64
N ARG A 287 8.61 19.47 18.67
CA ARG A 287 7.76 18.30 18.52
C ARG A 287 7.32 18.15 17.08
N VAL A 288 7.46 16.95 16.53
CA VAL A 288 7.00 16.61 15.18
C VAL A 288 5.62 15.98 15.31
N LEU A 289 4.60 16.60 14.72
CA LEU A 289 3.21 16.10 14.74
C LEU A 289 2.88 15.20 13.56
N GLY A 290 3.67 15.31 12.49
CA GLY A 290 3.54 14.42 11.34
C GLY A 290 4.20 14.97 10.10
N GLN A 291 4.21 14.13 9.06
CA GLN A 291 4.71 14.47 7.75
C GLN A 291 3.85 13.79 6.68
N VAL A 292 3.59 14.52 5.60
CA VAL A 292 2.87 14.02 4.43
C VAL A 292 3.66 14.37 3.17
N HIS A 293 3.90 13.37 2.33
CA HIS A 293 4.40 13.56 0.97
C HIS A 293 3.33 13.14 -0.04
N GLY A 294 3.25 13.86 -1.14
CA GLY A 294 2.33 13.55 -2.22
C GLY A 294 2.74 14.23 -3.52
N ARG A 295 1.97 13.96 -4.56
CA ARG A 295 2.13 14.59 -5.87
C ARG A 295 0.77 14.88 -6.47
N VAL A 296 0.74 15.76 -7.48
CA VAL A 296 -0.40 15.83 -8.40
C VAL A 296 -0.12 15.00 -9.64
N ALA A 297 -1.17 14.68 -10.41
CA ALA A 297 -0.99 14.03 -11.69
C ALA A 297 -0.44 15.06 -12.69
N GLY A 298 0.64 14.73 -13.38
CA GLY A 298 1.27 15.60 -14.37
C GLY A 298 1.71 14.78 -15.59
N GLY A 299 1.75 15.41 -16.76
CA GLY A 299 2.11 14.75 -18.03
C GLY A 299 3.62 14.49 -18.22
N SER A 300 4.47 14.87 -17.27
CA SER A 300 5.93 14.70 -17.35
C SER A 300 6.55 14.48 -15.98
N ALA A 301 7.63 13.69 -15.95
CA ALA A 301 8.49 13.53 -14.78
C ALA A 301 9.26 14.81 -14.42
N MET A 302 9.29 15.80 -15.32
CA MET A 302 9.92 17.12 -15.11
C MET A 302 8.89 18.25 -14.88
N ALA A 303 7.60 17.92 -14.80
CA ALA A 303 6.58 18.94 -14.59
C ALA A 303 6.70 19.57 -13.19
N ALA A 304 6.55 20.89 -13.14
CA ALA A 304 6.30 21.63 -11.90
C ALA A 304 4.78 21.71 -11.66
N ASP A 305 4.38 21.74 -10.40
CA ASP A 305 2.99 22.02 -10.03
C ASP A 305 2.82 23.51 -9.80
N ASP A 306 2.74 24.29 -10.87
CA ASP A 306 2.57 25.74 -10.85
C ASP A 306 1.31 26.16 -10.07
N SER A 307 0.36 25.24 -9.93
CA SER A 307 -0.85 25.50 -9.18
C SER A 307 -0.61 25.50 -7.67
N GLY A 308 0.43 24.85 -7.14
CA GLY A 308 0.64 24.71 -5.68
C GLY A 308 -0.32 23.76 -4.98
N GLN A 309 -1.08 22.94 -5.72
CA GLN A 309 -2.02 21.98 -5.15
C GLN A 309 -1.34 20.84 -4.39
N ALA A 310 -0.16 20.39 -4.83
CA ALA A 310 0.56 19.29 -4.19
C ALA A 310 0.95 19.65 -2.75
N VAL A 311 1.57 20.82 -2.56
CA VAL A 311 1.98 21.32 -1.24
C VAL A 311 0.77 21.68 -0.38
N GLU A 312 -0.28 22.28 -0.95
CA GLU A 312 -1.51 22.59 -0.23
C GLU A 312 -2.22 21.34 0.30
N ARG A 313 -2.33 20.30 -0.52
CA ARG A 313 -2.93 19.01 -0.12
C ARG A 313 -2.10 18.33 0.96
N ALA A 314 -0.78 18.38 0.84
CA ALA A 314 0.14 17.85 1.86
C ALA A 314 -0.04 18.60 3.18
N ALA A 315 -0.03 19.94 3.15
CA ALA A 315 -0.23 20.81 4.31
C ALA A 315 -1.58 20.55 5.00
N ARG A 316 -2.68 20.51 4.25
CA ARG A 316 -4.01 20.20 4.82
C ARG A 316 -4.06 18.82 5.46
N ARG A 317 -3.43 17.83 4.84
CA ARG A 317 -3.47 16.45 5.36
C ARG A 317 -2.66 16.35 6.65
N VAL A 318 -1.48 16.97 6.72
CA VAL A 318 -0.67 16.94 7.94
C VAL A 318 -1.30 17.76 9.08
N LEU A 319 -1.96 18.89 8.77
CA LEU A 319 -2.76 19.66 9.73
C LEU A 319 -3.91 18.84 10.31
N ARG A 320 -4.66 18.12 9.46
CA ARG A 320 -5.71 17.20 9.92
C ARG A 320 -5.16 16.06 10.77
N MET A 321 -3.97 15.54 10.44
CA MET A 321 -3.32 14.48 11.23
C MET A 321 -2.90 14.99 12.61
N GLY A 322 -2.41 16.23 12.72
CA GLY A 322 -2.03 16.86 13.98
C GLY A 322 -3.16 17.51 14.77
N GLY A 323 -4.38 17.54 14.23
CA GLY A 323 -5.53 18.20 14.87
C GLY A 323 -5.38 19.73 14.97
N VAL A 324 -4.58 20.35 14.10
CA VAL A 324 -4.29 21.79 14.13
C VAL A 324 -5.15 22.51 13.08
N ASP A 325 -5.84 23.59 13.48
CA ASP A 325 -6.57 24.42 12.53
C ASP A 325 -5.55 25.15 11.63
N PRO A 326 -5.75 25.19 10.29
CA PRO A 326 -4.90 26.00 9.42
C PRO A 326 -4.69 27.44 9.91
N GLN A 327 -5.68 28.03 10.60
CA GLN A 327 -5.59 29.39 11.14
C GLN A 327 -4.61 29.52 12.32
N ASP A 328 -4.26 28.42 12.97
CA ASP A 328 -3.29 28.40 14.08
C ASP A 328 -1.83 28.38 13.61
N ILE A 329 -1.57 28.11 12.33
CA ILE A 329 -0.21 28.16 11.77
C ILE A 329 0.33 29.58 11.80
N ARG A 330 1.41 29.81 12.55
CA ARG A 330 2.03 31.14 12.69
C ARG A 330 3.26 31.35 11.85
N TYR A 331 3.83 30.30 11.26
CA TYR A 331 5.02 30.38 10.42
C TYR A 331 5.11 29.21 9.45
N VAL A 332 5.79 29.46 8.34
CA VAL A 332 6.14 28.45 7.35
C VAL A 332 7.63 28.56 7.02
N ASN A 333 8.37 27.49 7.21
CA ASN A 333 9.66 27.33 6.55
C ASN A 333 9.39 26.88 5.11
N GLY A 334 9.59 27.79 4.16
CA GLY A 334 9.42 27.48 2.74
C GLY A 334 10.52 26.60 2.17
N GLY A 335 10.37 26.22 0.91
CA GLY A 335 11.34 25.43 0.13
C GLY A 335 11.68 26.07 -1.21
N ALA A 336 11.49 27.39 -1.36
CA ALA A 336 11.82 28.10 -2.58
C ALA A 336 13.34 28.19 -2.78
N GLU A 337 13.84 27.47 -3.78
CA GLU A 337 15.28 27.33 -4.05
C GLU A 337 15.89 28.51 -4.84
N GLY A 338 15.26 29.68 -4.84
CA GLY A 338 15.72 30.87 -5.59
C GLY A 338 15.29 30.91 -7.06
N ASN A 339 14.58 29.87 -7.53
CA ASN A 339 13.81 29.92 -8.78
C ASN A 339 12.44 30.59 -8.53
N PRO A 340 12.09 31.67 -9.26
CA PRO A 340 10.84 32.41 -9.07
C PRO A 340 9.57 31.58 -9.17
N ILE A 341 9.60 30.42 -9.84
CA ILE A 341 8.44 29.53 -9.95
C ILE A 341 7.90 29.12 -8.57
N PHE A 342 8.79 28.91 -7.60
CA PHE A 342 8.40 28.48 -6.25
C PHE A 342 7.70 29.59 -5.46
N HIS A 343 7.94 30.88 -5.79
CA HIS A 343 7.20 31.98 -5.18
C HIS A 343 5.71 31.83 -5.52
N GLY A 344 5.39 31.58 -6.79
CA GLY A 344 4.03 31.37 -7.26
C GLY A 344 3.38 30.11 -6.66
N ILE A 345 4.13 28.99 -6.62
CA ILE A 345 3.65 27.71 -6.07
C ILE A 345 3.26 27.87 -4.60
N GLU A 346 4.14 28.45 -3.78
CA GLU A 346 3.90 28.64 -2.35
C GLU A 346 2.83 29.68 -2.08
N SER A 347 2.82 30.79 -2.81
CA SER A 347 1.76 31.79 -2.72
C SER A 347 0.40 31.20 -3.04
N ALA A 348 0.28 30.43 -4.12
CA ALA A 348 -0.96 29.77 -4.49
C ALA A 348 -1.39 28.76 -3.41
N ALA A 349 -0.44 28.01 -2.86
CA ALA A 349 -0.72 27.04 -1.81
C ALA A 349 -1.23 27.71 -0.52
N LEU A 350 -0.53 28.75 -0.05
CA LEU A 350 -0.87 29.47 1.17
C LEU A 350 -2.16 30.28 1.02
N SER A 351 -2.40 30.89 -0.15
CA SER A 351 -3.67 31.56 -0.45
C SER A 351 -4.85 30.61 -0.32
N ARG A 352 -4.72 29.38 -0.83
CA ARG A 352 -5.78 28.36 -0.69
C ARG A 352 -5.89 27.87 0.74
N LEU A 353 -4.77 27.65 1.42
CA LEU A 353 -4.73 27.11 2.77
C LEU A 353 -5.32 28.08 3.81
N LEU A 354 -4.98 29.37 3.70
CA LEU A 354 -5.19 30.39 4.73
C LEU A 354 -6.06 31.58 4.32
N GLY A 355 -6.36 31.74 3.02
CA GLY A 355 -7.09 32.90 2.49
C GLY A 355 -6.32 34.19 2.73
N GLU A 356 -7.04 35.26 3.08
CA GLU A 356 -6.47 36.59 3.38
C GLU A 356 -5.39 36.57 4.46
N ARG A 357 -5.42 35.59 5.38
CA ARG A 357 -4.40 35.48 6.45
C ARG A 357 -3.01 35.16 5.91
N ALA A 358 -2.89 34.70 4.66
CA ALA A 358 -1.60 34.50 4.03
C ALA A 358 -0.78 35.81 3.98
N HIS A 359 -1.40 36.97 3.70
CA HIS A 359 -0.73 38.27 3.42
C HIS A 359 0.15 38.83 4.55
N GLY A 360 0.00 38.32 5.77
CA GLY A 360 0.83 38.71 6.92
C GLY A 360 1.55 37.54 7.60
N LEU A 361 1.48 36.33 7.03
CA LEU A 361 2.16 35.17 7.59
C LEU A 361 3.67 35.28 7.32
N PRO A 362 4.53 35.20 8.36
CA PRO A 362 5.96 35.09 8.12
C PRO A 362 6.29 33.75 7.45
N VAL A 363 6.97 33.82 6.32
CA VAL A 363 7.49 32.67 5.58
C VAL A 363 8.95 32.94 5.28
N SER A 364 9.84 32.04 5.69
CA SER A 364 11.27 32.21 5.37
C SER A 364 11.94 30.94 4.90
N VAL A 365 13.05 31.11 4.18
CA VAL A 365 13.84 30.01 3.60
C VAL A 365 15.28 30.11 4.11
N GLN A 366 15.72 29.06 4.80
CA GLN A 366 17.03 29.04 5.45
C GLN A 366 18.12 28.36 4.61
N GLU A 367 17.74 27.56 3.61
CA GLU A 367 18.71 26.91 2.73
C GLU A 367 19.56 27.90 1.93
N ALA A 368 19.07 29.11 1.63
CA ALA A 368 19.86 30.12 0.92
C ALA A 368 21.15 30.53 1.65
N SER A 369 21.22 30.37 2.98
CA SER A 369 22.45 30.58 3.75
C SER A 369 23.56 29.58 3.41
N PHE A 370 23.19 28.38 2.97
CA PHE A 370 24.08 27.25 2.77
C PHE A 370 24.11 26.76 1.32
N GLY A 371 23.12 27.10 0.53
CA GLY A 371 22.80 26.52 -0.77
C GLY A 371 21.91 25.28 -0.68
N HIS A 372 21.41 24.85 -1.83
CA HIS A 372 20.52 23.72 -2.02
C HIS A 372 21.27 22.39 -1.82
N GLY A 373 21.21 21.89 -0.59
CA GLY A 373 21.88 20.67 -0.12
C GLY A 373 21.21 19.34 -0.50
N GLY A 374 20.29 19.33 -1.46
CA GLY A 374 19.56 18.14 -1.89
C GLY A 374 18.75 17.53 -0.73
N SER A 375 19.07 16.31 -0.33
CA SER A 375 18.32 15.61 0.71
C SER A 375 18.49 16.19 2.11
N ALA A 376 19.48 17.04 2.41
CA ALA A 376 19.67 17.59 3.76
C ALA A 376 18.56 18.59 4.20
N LEU A 377 17.73 19.05 3.26
CA LEU A 377 16.87 20.23 3.40
C LEU A 377 15.65 20.03 4.29
N GLY A 378 14.99 18.86 4.21
CA GLY A 378 13.82 18.55 5.04
C GLY A 378 14.13 18.63 6.53
N LEU A 379 15.22 17.98 6.94
CA LEU A 379 15.69 18.03 8.33
C LEU A 379 16.24 19.41 8.71
N MET A 380 16.88 20.13 7.79
CA MET A 380 17.36 21.50 8.03
C MET A 380 16.21 22.45 8.35
N GLY A 381 15.10 22.36 7.60
CA GLY A 381 13.90 23.15 7.84
C GLY A 381 13.27 22.87 9.21
N VAL A 382 13.23 21.59 9.62
CA VAL A 382 12.77 21.20 10.96
C VAL A 382 13.70 21.76 12.04
N ALA A 383 15.02 21.66 11.84
CA ALA A 383 16.00 22.18 12.79
C ALA A 383 15.89 23.69 12.97
N ALA A 384 15.87 24.44 11.86
CA ALA A 384 15.72 25.89 11.87
C ALA A 384 14.42 26.31 12.55
N THR A 385 13.30 25.67 12.20
CA THR A 385 11.99 25.99 12.80
C THR A 385 11.99 25.71 14.30
N GLY A 386 12.59 24.61 14.77
CA GLY A 386 12.70 24.31 16.20
C GLY A 386 13.52 25.34 16.96
N LEU A 387 14.61 25.84 16.37
CA LEU A 387 15.41 26.90 16.99
C LEU A 387 14.67 28.23 17.04
N MET A 388 13.91 28.57 15.98
CA MET A 388 13.04 29.76 15.97
C MET A 388 11.93 29.66 17.03
N MET A 389 11.31 28.49 17.19
CA MET A 389 10.33 28.24 18.26
C MET A 389 10.95 28.40 19.65
N ALA A 390 12.19 27.93 19.84
CA ALA A 390 12.89 28.02 21.10
C ALA A 390 13.36 29.45 21.42
N SER A 391 13.70 30.25 20.41
CA SER A 391 14.10 31.65 20.59
C SER A 391 12.92 32.62 20.70
N GLY A 392 11.75 32.25 20.15
CA GLY A 392 10.62 33.17 20.00
C GLY A 392 10.85 34.22 18.90
N GLU A 393 11.73 33.91 17.94
CA GLU A 393 12.10 34.80 16.85
C GLU A 393 12.13 34.06 15.51
N VAL A 394 11.64 34.70 14.46
CA VAL A 394 11.73 34.20 13.08
C VAL A 394 12.97 34.77 12.40
N CYS A 395 13.77 33.90 11.80
CA CYS A 395 14.94 34.29 11.01
C CYS A 395 14.55 34.88 9.66
N PRO A 396 15.35 35.83 9.13
CA PRO A 396 15.14 36.39 7.81
C PRO A 396 15.34 35.34 6.70
N THR A 397 14.82 35.62 5.50
CA THR A 397 15.17 34.87 4.29
C THR A 397 16.49 35.42 3.73
N ALA A 398 17.53 34.59 3.75
CA ALA A 398 18.85 35.00 3.27
C ALA A 398 18.78 35.44 1.79
N GLY A 399 19.37 36.60 1.49
CA GLY A 399 19.39 37.18 0.15
C GLY A 399 18.13 37.95 -0.27
N CYS A 400 17.05 37.94 0.52
CA CYS A 400 15.82 38.69 0.27
C CYS A 400 15.88 40.11 0.86
N GLU A 401 15.98 41.10 -0.01
CA GLU A 401 15.95 42.53 0.37
C GLU A 401 14.75 43.26 -0.26
N GLN A 402 14.33 42.81 -1.45
CA GLN A 402 13.22 43.38 -2.21
C GLN A 402 12.19 42.27 -2.47
N PRO A 403 11.19 42.11 -1.58
CA PRO A 403 10.15 41.10 -1.74
C PRO A 403 9.51 41.12 -3.14
N ALA A 404 9.41 39.95 -3.75
CA ALA A 404 8.75 39.76 -5.03
C ALA A 404 7.24 40.00 -4.90
N ALA A 405 6.63 40.67 -5.88
CA ALA A 405 5.23 41.06 -5.83
C ALA A 405 4.27 39.85 -5.83
N GLU A 406 4.73 38.69 -6.30
CA GLU A 406 3.98 37.43 -6.31
C GLU A 406 3.87 36.78 -4.92
N CYS A 407 4.67 37.22 -3.94
CA CYS A 407 4.62 36.69 -2.57
C CYS A 407 3.39 37.24 -1.84
N VAL A 408 2.43 36.37 -1.56
CA VAL A 408 1.19 36.69 -0.81
C VAL A 408 1.39 36.57 0.71
N PHE A 409 2.62 36.71 1.19
CA PHE A 409 3.03 36.51 2.58
C PHE A 409 4.22 37.43 2.92
N ASP A 410 4.62 37.53 4.20
CA ASP A 410 5.82 38.26 4.60
C ASP A 410 7.05 37.35 4.41
N PRO A 411 7.92 37.58 3.41
CA PRO A 411 9.10 36.74 3.19
C PRO A 411 10.22 36.97 4.21
N VAL A 412 9.99 37.82 5.21
CA VAL A 412 10.93 38.19 6.27
C VAL A 412 12.25 38.72 5.66
N PRO A 413 12.21 39.83 4.90
CA PRO A 413 13.40 40.38 4.26
C PRO A 413 14.38 40.97 5.28
N GLY A 414 15.66 41.05 4.90
CA GLY A 414 16.72 41.70 5.68
C GLY A 414 17.69 40.74 6.34
N HIS A 415 18.27 41.16 7.45
CA HIS A 415 19.40 40.50 8.14
C HIS A 415 19.23 40.42 9.65
N LEU A 416 18.00 40.65 10.14
CA LEU A 416 17.67 40.62 11.56
C LEU A 416 16.50 39.67 11.78
N THR A 417 16.53 38.98 12.92
CA THR A 417 15.39 38.21 13.39
C THR A 417 14.21 39.13 13.76
N LYS A 418 13.00 38.61 13.69
CA LYS A 418 11.77 39.31 14.13
C LYS A 418 11.14 38.53 15.28
N PRO A 419 10.82 39.16 16.43
CA PRO A 419 10.05 38.52 17.48
C PRO A 419 8.70 38.04 16.94
N HIS A 420 8.38 36.76 17.15
CA HIS A 420 7.14 36.18 16.67
C HIS A 420 6.84 34.90 17.46
N ASP A 421 5.60 34.77 17.93
CA ASP A 421 5.18 33.57 18.64
C ASP A 421 4.77 32.47 17.66
N LEU A 422 5.30 31.27 17.88
CA LEU A 422 5.35 30.17 16.91
C LEU A 422 4.81 28.87 17.53
N PRO A 423 3.54 28.81 17.97
CA PRO A 423 2.95 27.61 18.56
C PRO A 423 2.97 26.42 17.59
N PHE A 424 2.57 26.68 16.34
CA PHE A 424 2.54 25.70 15.26
C PHE A 424 3.15 26.29 13.98
N ALA A 425 3.92 25.46 13.28
CA ALA A 425 4.55 25.82 12.02
C ALA A 425 4.50 24.68 11.00
N LEU A 426 4.57 25.04 9.72
CA LEU A 426 4.76 24.10 8.62
C LEU A 426 6.17 24.22 8.05
N SER A 427 6.69 23.11 7.52
CA SER A 427 7.90 23.13 6.68
C SER A 427 7.61 22.42 5.36
N PHE A 428 7.96 23.07 4.24
CA PHE A 428 7.71 22.57 2.89
C PHE A 428 9.00 22.13 2.20
N ASN A 429 8.91 21.04 1.43
CA ASN A 429 9.99 20.58 0.56
C ASN A 429 9.42 20.08 -0.77
N TYR A 430 10.19 20.23 -1.85
CA TYR A 430 9.75 19.94 -3.21
C TYR A 430 10.53 18.81 -3.85
N HIS A 431 9.92 18.19 -4.86
CA HIS A 431 10.54 17.20 -5.71
C HIS A 431 10.12 17.40 -7.17
N VAL A 432 11.06 17.18 -8.08
CA VAL A 432 10.81 17.24 -9.54
C VAL A 432 9.70 16.26 -9.93
N GLY A 433 8.84 16.64 -10.88
CA GLY A 433 7.70 15.80 -11.27
C GLY A 433 6.51 15.96 -10.33
N THR A 434 6.26 17.20 -9.88
CA THR A 434 5.08 17.64 -9.10
C THR A 434 4.97 17.08 -7.67
N GLY A 435 6.08 16.61 -7.09
CA GLY A 435 6.10 16.09 -5.72
C GLY A 435 6.28 17.21 -4.69
N ALA A 436 5.57 17.13 -3.56
CA ALA A 436 5.71 18.05 -2.45
C ALA A 436 5.52 17.33 -1.11
N SER A 437 6.23 17.81 -0.08
CA SER A 437 6.15 17.37 1.29
C SER A 437 5.78 18.52 2.20
N ALA A 438 4.94 18.24 3.22
CA ALA A 438 4.66 19.15 4.31
C ALA A 438 4.88 18.45 5.66
N ILE A 439 5.61 19.11 6.56
CA ILE A 439 5.88 18.66 7.93
C ILE A 439 5.15 19.62 8.88
N LEU A 440 4.46 19.08 9.89
CA LEU A 440 3.82 19.87 10.93
C LEU A 440 4.63 19.81 12.21
N LEU A 441 4.96 20.98 12.75
CA LEU A 441 5.79 21.17 13.91
C LEU A 441 5.04 21.94 14.98
N ALA A 442 5.31 21.63 16.24
CA ALA A 442 4.75 22.32 17.38
C ALA A 442 5.82 22.59 18.44
N ARG A 443 5.63 23.68 19.19
CA ARG A 443 6.33 23.88 20.45
C ARG A 443 5.94 22.75 21.42
N GLU A 444 6.89 22.30 22.24
CA GLU A 444 6.75 21.08 23.03
C GLU A 444 5.45 21.06 23.87
N ASP A 445 5.20 22.12 24.62
CA ASP A 445 4.05 22.20 25.55
C ASP A 445 2.75 22.69 24.89
N GLU A 446 2.75 22.91 23.59
CA GLU A 446 1.59 23.47 22.89
C GLU A 446 0.58 22.39 22.52
N GLU A 447 -0.61 22.42 23.13
CA GLU A 447 -1.69 21.51 22.76
C GLU A 447 -2.60 22.13 21.68
N PRO A 448 -3.05 21.37 20.67
CA PRO A 448 -4.03 21.88 19.70
C PRO A 448 -5.29 22.38 20.42
N ALA A 449 -5.83 23.53 20.00
CA ALA A 449 -6.99 24.13 20.65
C ALA A 449 -8.21 23.20 20.58
N VAL A 450 -8.66 22.70 21.74
CA VAL A 450 -9.93 21.97 21.86
C VAL A 450 -11.09 22.97 21.75
N GLY A 451 -11.50 23.27 20.53
CA GLY A 451 -12.61 24.18 20.24
C GLY A 451 -13.92 23.45 19.91
N GLY A 452 -14.78 23.23 20.92
CA GLY A 452 -16.22 22.98 20.76
C GLY A 452 -16.84 21.86 21.61
N THR A 453 -17.13 22.13 22.90
CA THR A 453 -18.00 21.41 23.89
C THR A 453 -18.03 19.86 23.85
N ALA A 454 -17.70 19.18 24.96
CA ALA A 454 -18.70 19.03 26.03
C ALA A 454 -18.06 18.85 27.42
N GLY A 455 -18.41 19.76 28.34
CA GLY A 455 -18.26 19.58 29.78
C GLY A 455 -19.36 18.69 30.38
N PRO A 456 -19.22 18.29 31.65
CA PRO A 456 -19.91 17.15 32.26
C PRO A 456 -21.36 17.49 32.59
N THR A 457 -22.33 16.70 32.11
CA THR A 457 -23.72 16.81 32.56
C THR A 457 -24.33 15.43 32.85
N ALA A 458 -24.65 15.28 34.14
CA ALA A 458 -25.63 14.44 34.81
C ALA A 458 -26.05 13.09 34.18
N ALA A 459 -25.95 12.05 35.01
CA ALA A 459 -26.69 10.80 34.87
C ALA A 459 -28.17 11.10 34.57
N VAL A 460 -28.59 10.83 33.33
CA VAL A 460 -30.00 10.71 32.97
C VAL A 460 -30.27 9.22 32.82
N ALA A 461 -31.20 8.73 33.64
CA ALA A 461 -31.64 7.35 33.63
C ALA A 461 -31.97 6.88 32.20
N SER A 462 -31.48 5.69 31.84
CA SER A 462 -31.75 5.04 30.57
C SER A 462 -33.25 5.03 30.26
N PRO A 463 -33.70 5.64 29.14
CA PRO A 463 -34.96 5.25 28.55
C PRO A 463 -34.79 3.83 28.02
N ALA A 464 -35.83 3.01 28.17
CA ALA A 464 -35.85 1.67 27.62
C ALA A 464 -35.44 1.70 26.13
N VAL A 465 -34.49 0.83 25.78
CA VAL A 465 -33.95 0.65 24.42
C VAL A 465 -35.11 0.31 23.47
N PRO A 466 -35.39 1.12 22.44
CA PRO A 466 -36.27 0.70 21.36
C PRO A 466 -35.57 -0.33 20.46
N ASP A 467 -36.36 -1.27 19.95
CA ASP A 467 -36.02 -2.39 19.05
C ASP A 467 -34.85 -2.10 18.08
N PRO A 468 -33.84 -3.00 17.96
CA PRO A 468 -32.68 -2.88 17.05
C PRO A 468 -33.01 -2.80 15.55
N ARG A 469 -34.30 -2.81 15.17
CA ARG A 469 -34.78 -2.75 13.79
C ARG A 469 -35.06 -1.34 13.27
N ALA A 470 -34.83 -0.28 14.04
CA ALA A 470 -34.94 1.09 13.56
C ALA A 470 -33.61 1.61 12.99
N SER A 471 -33.58 1.83 11.68
CA SER A 471 -32.45 2.36 10.90
C SER A 471 -31.80 3.62 11.50
N VAL A 472 -30.47 3.61 11.66
CA VAL A 472 -29.63 4.76 12.02
C VAL A 472 -29.65 5.80 10.87
N PRO A 473 -29.96 7.09 11.11
CA PRO A 473 -29.91 8.11 10.07
C PRO A 473 -28.46 8.39 9.64
N GLY A 474 -28.16 8.26 8.35
CA GLY A 474 -26.87 8.62 7.75
C GLY A 474 -25.97 7.45 7.33
N VAL A 475 -26.35 6.20 7.63
CA VAL A 475 -25.78 5.02 6.97
C VAL A 475 -26.55 4.82 5.66
N PRO A 476 -25.88 4.65 4.50
CA PRO A 476 -26.59 4.28 3.27
C PRO A 476 -27.45 3.03 3.55
N PRO A 477 -28.67 2.92 3.00
CA PRO A 477 -29.55 1.80 3.33
C PRO A 477 -28.80 0.49 3.12
N VAL A 478 -28.86 -0.41 4.11
CA VAL A 478 -28.38 -1.79 3.96
C VAL A 478 -29.17 -2.37 2.81
N TRP A 479 -28.57 -2.44 1.62
CA TRP A 479 -29.24 -2.95 0.44
C TRP A 479 -29.38 -4.47 0.63
N PRO A 480 -30.59 -5.00 0.87
CA PRO A 480 -30.76 -6.44 0.98
C PRO A 480 -30.36 -7.07 -0.35
N ALA A 481 -29.86 -8.30 -0.29
CA ALA A 481 -29.72 -9.13 -1.46
C ALA A 481 -31.12 -9.24 -2.11
N ARG A 482 -31.36 -8.50 -3.19
CA ARG A 482 -32.57 -8.65 -3.99
C ARG A 482 -32.28 -9.75 -5.02
N PRO A 483 -33.21 -10.68 -5.26
CA PRO A 483 -33.10 -11.58 -6.39
C PRO A 483 -32.92 -10.77 -7.67
N VAL A 484 -32.12 -11.28 -8.60
CA VAL A 484 -32.01 -10.65 -9.92
C VAL A 484 -33.40 -10.67 -10.53
N GLY A 485 -33.92 -9.48 -10.82
CA GLY A 485 -35.21 -9.32 -11.49
C GLY A 485 -35.16 -9.88 -12.91
N GLU A 486 -36.27 -9.76 -13.62
CA GLU A 486 -36.47 -10.44 -14.89
C GLU A 486 -35.78 -9.76 -16.08
N VAL A 487 -35.10 -8.63 -15.93
CA VAL A 487 -34.62 -7.84 -17.09
C VAL A 487 -33.13 -8.02 -17.34
N LEU A 488 -32.77 -8.50 -18.54
CA LEU A 488 -31.40 -8.71 -19.01
C LEU A 488 -31.06 -7.82 -20.21
N ALA A 489 -30.09 -6.91 -20.04
CA ALA A 489 -29.48 -6.18 -21.15
C ALA A 489 -28.11 -6.76 -21.51
N VAL A 490 -27.82 -6.84 -22.81
CA VAL A 490 -26.58 -7.42 -23.33
C VAL A 490 -25.94 -6.49 -24.35
N GLU A 491 -24.73 -6.01 -24.06
CA GLU A 491 -23.87 -5.36 -25.05
C GLU A 491 -22.99 -6.41 -25.74
N GLY A 492 -22.89 -6.32 -27.07
CA GLY A 492 -22.17 -7.30 -27.87
C GLY A 492 -23.01 -8.51 -28.30
N ALA A 493 -24.34 -8.41 -28.27
CA ALA A 493 -25.26 -9.48 -28.69
C ALA A 493 -25.05 -9.99 -30.12
N GLY A 494 -24.43 -9.19 -31.00
CA GLY A 494 -24.08 -9.60 -32.37
C GLY A 494 -22.83 -10.49 -32.48
N ARG A 495 -22.13 -10.78 -31.37
CA ARG A 495 -20.96 -11.67 -31.37
C ARG A 495 -21.39 -13.14 -31.42
N PRO A 496 -20.60 -14.03 -32.07
CA PRO A 496 -20.84 -15.47 -32.04
C PRO A 496 -20.98 -16.00 -30.61
N GLY A 497 -21.87 -16.98 -30.41
CA GLY A 497 -22.05 -17.68 -29.13
C GLY A 497 -22.67 -16.87 -27.98
N VAL A 498 -22.74 -15.53 -28.06
CA VAL A 498 -23.37 -14.71 -27.01
C VAL A 498 -24.87 -15.02 -26.89
N ALA A 499 -25.56 -15.27 -28.00
CA ALA A 499 -26.96 -15.69 -27.98
C ALA A 499 -27.18 -17.04 -27.26
N GLU A 500 -26.22 -17.97 -27.38
CA GLU A 500 -26.26 -19.27 -26.68
C GLU A 500 -26.05 -19.09 -25.18
N VAL A 501 -25.12 -18.20 -24.78
CA VAL A 501 -24.92 -17.83 -23.38
C VAL A 501 -26.21 -17.23 -22.79
N VAL A 502 -26.85 -16.31 -23.51
CA VAL A 502 -28.11 -15.69 -23.09
C VAL A 502 -29.23 -16.73 -22.96
N ALA A 503 -29.34 -17.66 -23.92
CA ALA A 503 -30.30 -18.77 -23.83
C ALA A 503 -30.02 -19.69 -22.62
N GLY A 504 -28.75 -19.91 -22.29
CA GLY A 504 -28.35 -20.63 -21.08
C GLY A 504 -28.80 -19.94 -19.77
N LEU A 505 -29.08 -18.64 -19.80
CA LEU A 505 -29.60 -17.91 -18.64
C LEU A 505 -31.13 -17.90 -18.56
N THR A 506 -31.85 -18.44 -19.55
CA THR A 506 -33.33 -18.48 -19.55
C THR A 506 -33.97 -19.08 -18.29
N PRO A 507 -33.40 -20.13 -17.63
CA PRO A 507 -33.97 -20.64 -16.38
C PRO A 507 -34.05 -19.63 -15.22
N LEU A 508 -33.33 -18.51 -15.31
CA LEU A 508 -33.44 -17.39 -14.36
C LEU A 508 -34.68 -16.50 -14.63
N GLY A 509 -35.50 -16.80 -15.64
CA GLY A 509 -36.69 -16.01 -15.99
C GLY A 509 -36.39 -14.68 -16.68
N LEU A 510 -35.20 -14.53 -17.26
CA LEU A 510 -34.73 -13.28 -17.84
C LEU A 510 -35.36 -12.98 -19.22
N ARG A 511 -35.74 -11.73 -19.44
CA ARG A 511 -36.26 -11.15 -20.69
C ARG A 511 -35.48 -9.89 -21.08
N ALA A 512 -35.54 -9.52 -22.35
CA ALA A 512 -34.94 -8.28 -22.83
C ALA A 512 -35.67 -7.04 -22.25
N PRO A 513 -34.94 -5.91 -22.05
CA PRO A 513 -35.52 -4.65 -21.62
C PRO A 513 -36.44 -4.05 -22.69
N GLN A 514 -37.54 -3.44 -22.25
CA GLN A 514 -38.33 -2.53 -23.07
C GLN A 514 -37.62 -1.16 -23.18
N THR A 515 -38.02 -0.33 -24.15
CA THR A 515 -37.41 0.99 -24.35
C THR A 515 -37.45 1.83 -23.07
N GLY A 516 -36.26 2.23 -22.57
CA GLY A 516 -36.12 3.01 -21.34
C GLY A 516 -36.16 2.20 -20.04
N GLU A 517 -36.29 0.87 -20.12
CA GLU A 517 -36.26 -0.02 -18.96
C GLU A 517 -34.83 -0.28 -18.49
N VAL A 518 -34.61 -0.13 -17.18
CA VAL A 518 -33.30 -0.37 -16.54
C VAL A 518 -33.15 -1.87 -16.24
N PRO A 519 -32.05 -2.52 -16.67
CA PRO A 519 -31.87 -3.96 -16.48
C PRO A 519 -31.55 -4.36 -15.03
N ASP A 520 -31.91 -5.58 -14.67
CA ASP A 520 -31.52 -6.25 -13.42
C ASP A 520 -30.16 -6.93 -13.53
N LEU A 521 -29.92 -7.56 -14.69
CA LEU A 521 -28.63 -8.12 -15.08
C LEU A 521 -28.13 -7.39 -16.33
N TYR A 522 -26.91 -6.87 -16.28
CA TYR A 522 -26.25 -6.22 -17.40
C TYR A 522 -24.98 -6.98 -17.79
N LEU A 523 -25.00 -7.59 -18.97
CA LEU A 523 -23.87 -8.35 -19.50
C LEU A 523 -23.17 -7.56 -20.60
N VAL A 524 -21.85 -7.46 -20.51
CA VAL A 524 -21.04 -6.77 -21.51
C VAL A 524 -20.00 -7.75 -22.07
N ALA A 525 -20.15 -8.14 -23.32
CA ALA A 525 -19.22 -9.06 -23.99
C ALA A 525 -18.12 -8.28 -24.76
N HIS A 526 -16.95 -8.21 -24.15
CA HIS A 526 -15.77 -7.53 -24.69
C HIS A 526 -14.67 -8.54 -25.08
N ILE A 527 -14.82 -9.09 -26.29
CA ILE A 527 -13.95 -10.12 -26.89
C ILE A 527 -13.11 -9.51 -28.02
N GLY A 528 -11.82 -9.83 -28.08
CA GLY A 528 -10.92 -9.31 -29.12
C GLY A 528 -9.44 -9.58 -28.88
N ASN A 529 -9.09 -10.66 -28.20
CA ASN A 529 -7.71 -11.07 -27.96
C ASN A 529 -7.16 -11.85 -29.18
N GLU A 530 -6.33 -11.17 -29.95
CA GLU A 530 -5.67 -11.70 -31.16
C GLU A 530 -4.80 -12.93 -30.87
N ALA A 531 -4.27 -13.06 -29.64
CA ALA A 531 -3.50 -14.24 -29.23
C ALA A 531 -4.33 -15.53 -29.27
N TYR A 532 -5.66 -15.41 -29.20
CA TYR A 532 -6.62 -16.50 -29.36
C TYR A 532 -7.27 -16.54 -30.77
N GLY A 533 -6.80 -15.71 -31.69
CA GLY A 533 -7.34 -15.58 -33.04
C GLY A 533 -8.75 -14.98 -33.07
N ALA A 534 -9.11 -14.16 -32.09
CA ALA A 534 -10.33 -13.36 -32.13
C ALA A 534 -10.16 -12.15 -33.06
N GLU A 535 -11.22 -11.78 -33.78
CA GLU A 535 -11.26 -10.53 -34.55
C GLU A 535 -11.07 -9.32 -33.62
N PRO A 536 -10.14 -8.39 -33.93
CA PRO A 536 -9.88 -7.23 -33.08
C PRO A 536 -11.14 -6.38 -32.90
N ALA A 537 -11.47 -6.02 -31.66
CA ALA A 537 -12.55 -5.07 -31.40
C ALA A 537 -12.13 -3.67 -31.88
N ALA A 538 -12.64 -3.23 -33.03
CA ALA A 538 -12.21 -2.00 -33.71
C ALA A 538 -12.30 -0.69 -32.89
N ALA A 539 -13.05 -0.65 -31.78
CA ALA A 539 -13.31 0.57 -31.01
C ALA A 539 -13.14 0.46 -29.48
N GLY A 540 -12.67 -0.67 -28.94
CA GLY A 540 -12.59 -0.88 -27.48
C GLY A 540 -13.97 -0.99 -26.80
N LEU A 541 -14.02 -0.92 -25.47
CA LEU A 541 -15.28 -0.87 -24.71
C LEU A 541 -15.99 0.50 -24.87
N ASP A 542 -17.29 0.52 -25.22
CA ASP A 542 -18.09 1.75 -25.19
C ASP A 542 -18.40 2.17 -23.75
N ARG A 543 -17.41 2.82 -23.11
CA ARG A 543 -17.48 3.24 -21.71
C ARG A 543 -18.63 4.21 -21.45
N GLY A 544 -19.01 5.04 -22.42
CA GLY A 544 -20.10 6.01 -22.27
C GLY A 544 -21.44 5.32 -22.10
N ARG A 545 -21.76 4.37 -22.99
CA ARG A 545 -23.00 3.60 -22.94
C ARG A 545 -23.04 2.64 -21.74
N VAL A 546 -21.92 1.99 -21.44
CA VAL A 546 -21.79 1.13 -20.25
C VAL A 546 -22.01 1.93 -18.97
N LEU A 547 -21.37 3.09 -18.83
CA LEU A 547 -21.51 3.93 -17.63
C LEU A 547 -22.94 4.47 -17.47
N ALA A 548 -23.61 4.86 -18.57
CA ALA A 548 -24.99 5.29 -18.52
C ALA A 548 -25.92 4.20 -17.96
N THR A 549 -25.77 2.96 -18.42
CA THR A 549 -26.57 1.82 -17.94
C THR A 549 -26.27 1.50 -16.48
N LEU A 550 -24.99 1.43 -16.11
CA LEU A 550 -24.57 1.19 -14.72
C LEU A 550 -25.07 2.27 -13.76
N THR A 551 -25.08 3.53 -14.20
CA THR A 551 -25.59 4.66 -13.42
C THR A 551 -27.09 4.53 -13.22
N ALA A 552 -27.86 4.20 -14.26
CA ALA A 552 -29.29 3.98 -14.15
C ALA A 552 -29.64 2.82 -13.19
N MET A 553 -28.86 1.73 -13.21
CA MET A 553 -28.99 0.63 -12.24
C MET A 553 -28.72 1.09 -10.81
N ALA A 554 -27.71 1.95 -10.62
CA ALA A 554 -27.35 2.50 -9.31
C ALA A 554 -28.32 3.59 -8.82
N ASP A 555 -28.99 4.32 -9.72
CA ASP A 555 -30.09 5.23 -9.38
C ASP A 555 -31.32 4.45 -8.90
N ARG A 556 -31.57 3.29 -9.51
CA ARG A 556 -32.60 2.33 -9.07
C ARG A 556 -32.24 1.62 -7.75
N GLY A 557 -30.96 1.64 -7.37
CA GLY A 557 -30.46 1.04 -6.13
C GLY A 557 -30.28 -0.47 -6.18
N ALA A 558 -30.31 -1.08 -7.37
CA ALA A 558 -30.18 -2.53 -7.50
C ALA A 558 -29.71 -2.94 -8.90
N GLY A 559 -28.77 -3.87 -8.94
CA GLY A 559 -28.45 -4.60 -10.16
C GLY A 559 -27.21 -5.49 -10.05
N ARG A 560 -27.02 -6.30 -11.08
CA ARG A 560 -25.82 -7.12 -11.29
C ARG A 560 -25.23 -6.78 -12.64
N ALA A 561 -23.92 -6.54 -12.70
CA ALA A 561 -23.24 -6.30 -13.95
C ALA A 561 -22.06 -7.25 -14.12
N VAL A 562 -21.91 -7.84 -15.30
CA VAL A 562 -20.78 -8.73 -15.58
C VAL A 562 -20.12 -8.34 -16.90
N LEU A 563 -18.82 -8.02 -16.81
CA LEU A 563 -17.96 -7.89 -17.98
C LEU A 563 -17.40 -9.28 -18.33
N VAL A 564 -17.77 -9.80 -19.49
CA VAL A 564 -17.16 -11.02 -20.04
C VAL A 564 -16.09 -10.58 -21.02
N THR A 565 -14.83 -10.95 -20.77
CA THR A 565 -13.70 -10.55 -21.61
C THR A 565 -12.69 -11.66 -21.79
N ASP A 566 -11.91 -11.58 -22.87
CA ASP A 566 -10.75 -12.43 -23.13
C ASP A 566 -9.42 -11.69 -22.87
N GLY A 567 -9.49 -10.44 -22.38
CA GLY A 567 -8.33 -9.66 -21.95
C GLY A 567 -7.88 -10.04 -20.55
N THR A 568 -6.57 -10.25 -20.40
CA THR A 568 -5.93 -10.55 -19.12
C THR A 568 -5.14 -9.34 -18.61
N GLN A 569 -4.60 -9.41 -17.39
CA GLN A 569 -3.63 -8.41 -16.90
C GLN A 569 -2.21 -8.62 -17.46
N LEU A 570 -1.99 -9.70 -18.21
CA LEU A 570 -0.72 -10.05 -18.82
C LEU A 570 -0.74 -9.68 -20.30
N ILE A 571 0.44 -9.41 -20.86
CA ILE A 571 0.58 -9.22 -22.31
C ILE A 571 1.03 -10.56 -22.88
N GLU A 572 0.18 -11.20 -23.69
CA GLU A 572 0.51 -12.48 -24.28
C GLU A 572 1.62 -12.33 -25.35
N PRO A 573 2.59 -13.27 -25.44
CA PRO A 573 3.60 -13.24 -26.48
C PRO A 573 2.98 -13.26 -27.88
N GLY A 574 3.31 -12.25 -28.70
CA GLY A 574 2.80 -12.10 -30.07
C GLY A 574 1.50 -11.31 -30.20
N ALA A 575 0.91 -10.83 -29.11
CA ALA A 575 -0.19 -9.86 -29.15
C ALA A 575 0.33 -8.44 -29.45
N ASP A 576 -0.49 -7.61 -30.10
CA ASP A 576 -0.25 -6.16 -30.15
C ASP A 576 -0.26 -5.58 -28.72
N PRO A 577 0.88 -5.04 -28.23
CA PRO A 577 0.98 -4.53 -26.86
C PRO A 577 0.00 -3.39 -26.59
N ASP A 578 -0.33 -2.56 -27.59
CA ASP A 578 -1.26 -1.45 -27.40
C ASP A 578 -2.71 -1.95 -27.30
N ALA A 579 -3.07 -2.96 -28.09
CA ALA A 579 -4.39 -3.61 -27.98
C ALA A 579 -4.55 -4.36 -26.65
N ALA A 580 -3.51 -5.06 -26.20
CA ALA A 580 -3.48 -5.71 -24.89
C ALA A 580 -3.60 -4.68 -23.76
N ALA A 581 -2.84 -3.58 -23.82
CA ALA A 581 -2.90 -2.50 -22.84
C ALA A 581 -4.30 -1.84 -22.78
N ARG A 582 -4.97 -1.64 -23.92
CA ARG A 582 -6.35 -1.13 -23.96
C ARG A 582 -7.33 -2.05 -23.25
N ARG A 583 -7.27 -3.36 -23.49
CA ARG A 583 -8.13 -4.35 -22.81
C ARG A 583 -7.87 -4.40 -21.30
N ALA A 584 -6.60 -4.40 -20.89
CA ALA A 584 -6.22 -4.32 -19.48
C ALA A 584 -6.73 -3.04 -18.81
N ALA A 585 -6.69 -1.91 -19.52
CA ALA A 585 -7.24 -0.64 -19.06
C ALA A 585 -8.78 -0.68 -18.93
N ASP A 586 -9.49 -1.34 -19.85
CA ASP A 586 -10.94 -1.54 -19.78
C ASP A 586 -11.35 -2.42 -18.59
N LEU A 587 -10.62 -3.52 -18.35
CA LEU A 587 -10.82 -4.37 -17.18
C LEU A 587 -10.56 -3.61 -15.87
N SER A 588 -9.50 -2.81 -15.82
CA SER A 588 -9.19 -1.95 -14.66
C SER A 588 -10.27 -0.89 -14.42
N TRP A 589 -10.71 -0.21 -15.49
CA TRP A 589 -11.80 0.76 -15.44
C TRP A 589 -13.10 0.14 -14.93
N TRP A 590 -13.43 -1.07 -15.36
CA TRP A 590 -14.61 -1.81 -14.90
C TRP A 590 -14.56 -2.07 -13.38
N ARG A 591 -13.41 -2.54 -12.86
CA ARG A 591 -13.23 -2.77 -11.42
C ARG A 591 -13.38 -1.48 -10.61
N GLN A 592 -12.92 -0.35 -11.14
CA GLN A 592 -13.14 0.96 -10.51
C GLN A 592 -14.62 1.32 -10.46
N GLN A 593 -15.39 1.05 -11.52
CA GLN A 593 -16.84 1.29 -11.48
C GLN A 593 -17.53 0.35 -10.48
N ALA A 594 -17.14 -0.93 -10.42
CA ALA A 594 -17.67 -1.87 -9.43
C ALA A 594 -17.51 -1.35 -8.00
N HIS A 595 -16.33 -0.81 -7.66
CA HIS A 595 -16.09 -0.18 -6.37
C HIS A 595 -17.04 0.99 -6.10
N ARG A 596 -17.21 1.91 -7.06
CA ARG A 596 -18.05 3.12 -6.88
C ARG A 596 -19.54 2.80 -6.73
N LEU A 597 -20.02 1.77 -7.41
CA LEU A 597 -21.45 1.47 -7.52
C LEU A 597 -21.93 0.51 -6.42
N ALA A 598 -21.01 -0.18 -5.73
CA ALA A 598 -21.32 -1.16 -4.68
C ALA A 598 -22.17 -0.58 -3.54
N GLY A 599 -21.84 0.63 -3.06
CA GLY A 599 -22.62 1.33 -2.02
C GLY A 599 -24.01 1.80 -2.48
N ARG A 600 -24.31 1.66 -3.77
CA ARG A 600 -25.57 2.03 -4.43
C ARG A 600 -26.35 0.78 -4.89
N GLY A 601 -26.03 -0.39 -4.34
CA GLY A 601 -26.76 -1.63 -4.58
C GLY A 601 -26.46 -2.34 -5.91
N VAL A 602 -25.44 -1.88 -6.67
CA VAL A 602 -24.99 -2.56 -7.90
C VAL A 602 -23.73 -3.36 -7.61
N VAL A 603 -23.81 -4.66 -7.86
CA VAL A 603 -22.67 -5.57 -7.75
C VAL A 603 -22.14 -5.85 -9.14
N ALA A 604 -20.91 -5.42 -9.43
CA ALA A 604 -20.28 -5.62 -10.72
C ALA A 604 -19.02 -6.48 -10.60
N ASN A 605 -18.89 -7.47 -11.48
CA ASN A 605 -17.75 -8.39 -11.55
C ASN A 605 -17.31 -8.58 -13.00
N ALA A 606 -16.16 -9.22 -13.22
CA ALA A 606 -15.67 -9.57 -14.54
C ALA A 606 -15.34 -11.06 -14.61
N VAL A 607 -15.41 -11.62 -15.81
CA VAL A 607 -15.04 -13.00 -16.13
C VAL A 607 -14.03 -12.96 -17.27
N THR A 608 -12.86 -13.54 -17.05
CA THR A 608 -11.87 -13.77 -18.12
C THR A 608 -12.06 -15.17 -18.70
N THR A 609 -12.31 -15.28 -20.01
CA THR A 609 -12.72 -16.56 -20.62
C THR A 609 -11.56 -17.41 -21.13
N GLY A 610 -10.39 -16.81 -21.35
CA GLY A 610 -9.30 -17.44 -22.11
C GLY A 610 -9.75 -17.88 -23.50
N TYR A 611 -9.25 -19.01 -24.00
CA TYR A 611 -9.67 -19.56 -25.30
C TYR A 611 -11.08 -20.17 -25.25
N ALA A 612 -12.03 -19.51 -25.93
CA ALA A 612 -13.44 -19.86 -26.01
C ALA A 612 -13.92 -19.84 -27.48
N PRO A 613 -13.83 -20.95 -28.23
CA PRO A 613 -14.18 -21.01 -29.65
C PRO A 613 -15.58 -20.49 -29.99
N PHE A 614 -16.55 -20.75 -29.10
CA PHE A 614 -17.93 -20.32 -29.30
C PHE A 614 -18.09 -18.79 -29.31
N LEU A 615 -17.18 -18.04 -28.67
CA LEU A 615 -17.17 -16.56 -28.67
C LEU A 615 -16.48 -15.97 -29.91
N GLY A 616 -16.05 -16.81 -30.86
CA GLY A 616 -15.42 -16.38 -32.11
C GLY A 616 -13.89 -16.48 -32.11
N HIS A 617 -13.28 -17.13 -31.12
CA HIS A 617 -11.84 -17.40 -31.12
C HIS A 617 -11.52 -18.48 -32.16
N ARG A 618 -10.42 -18.33 -32.91
CA ARG A 618 -9.96 -19.32 -33.87
C ARG A 618 -8.44 -19.46 -33.86
N LEU A 619 -7.96 -20.52 -33.22
CA LEU A 619 -6.56 -20.93 -33.34
C LEU A 619 -6.38 -21.98 -34.44
N ALA A 620 -5.21 -21.98 -35.07
CA ALA A 620 -4.80 -23.11 -35.90
C ALA A 620 -4.65 -24.37 -35.02
N GLU A 621 -4.93 -25.56 -35.57
CA GLU A 621 -4.95 -26.83 -34.81
C GLU A 621 -3.67 -27.07 -33.99
N GLY A 622 -2.49 -26.75 -34.54
CA GLY A 622 -1.21 -26.84 -33.82
C GLY A 622 -1.06 -25.86 -32.66
N ARG A 623 -1.61 -24.63 -32.78
CA ARG A 623 -1.56 -23.58 -31.75
C ARG A 623 -2.58 -23.84 -30.63
N GLU A 624 -3.73 -24.39 -30.97
CA GLU A 624 -4.71 -24.83 -29.99
C GLU A 624 -4.14 -25.96 -29.12
N ALA A 625 -3.54 -26.98 -29.77
CA ALA A 625 -2.89 -28.08 -29.05
C ALA A 625 -1.74 -27.59 -28.15
N GLU A 626 -0.94 -26.63 -28.61
CA GLU A 626 0.09 -25.96 -27.82
C GLU A 626 -0.51 -25.27 -26.59
N LEU A 627 -1.52 -24.42 -26.77
CA LEU A 627 -2.20 -23.74 -25.66
C LEU A 627 -2.74 -24.72 -24.61
N MET A 628 -3.38 -25.82 -25.04
CA MET A 628 -3.94 -26.81 -24.12
C MET A 628 -2.88 -27.46 -23.21
N GLN A 629 -1.62 -27.55 -23.65
CA GLN A 629 -0.54 -28.11 -22.83
C GLN A 629 -0.15 -27.18 -21.66
N HIS A 630 -0.44 -25.89 -21.79
CA HIS A 630 -0.14 -24.86 -20.81
C HIS A 630 -1.28 -24.61 -19.80
N LEU A 631 -2.48 -25.17 -20.05
CA LEU A 631 -3.59 -25.05 -19.12
C LEU A 631 -3.51 -26.09 -17.99
N LEU A 632 -3.94 -25.71 -16.79
CA LEU A 632 -4.21 -26.67 -15.72
C LEU A 632 -5.37 -27.58 -16.12
N VAL A 633 -6.43 -26.96 -16.64
CA VAL A 633 -7.59 -27.66 -17.19
C VAL A 633 -7.45 -27.68 -18.72
N ARG A 634 -6.97 -28.80 -19.27
CA ARG A 634 -6.53 -28.93 -20.68
C ARG A 634 -7.67 -29.09 -21.71
N ARG A 635 -8.64 -28.18 -21.70
CA ARG A 635 -9.71 -28.09 -22.69
C ARG A 635 -10.10 -26.64 -22.93
N PRO A 636 -10.71 -26.28 -24.08
CA PRO A 636 -11.28 -24.96 -24.28
C PRO A 636 -12.40 -24.65 -23.28
N THR A 637 -12.67 -23.36 -23.11
CA THR A 637 -13.84 -22.88 -22.37
C THR A 637 -15.09 -23.11 -23.22
N ARG A 638 -16.13 -23.68 -22.59
CA ARG A 638 -17.43 -23.98 -23.22
C ARG A 638 -18.52 -23.02 -22.76
N VAL A 639 -19.64 -23.01 -23.48
CA VAL A 639 -20.82 -22.19 -23.16
C VAL A 639 -21.29 -22.45 -21.73
N ASP A 640 -21.41 -23.72 -21.33
CA ASP A 640 -21.90 -24.11 -20.01
C ASP A 640 -20.98 -23.66 -18.87
N ASP A 641 -19.65 -23.62 -19.08
CA ASP A 641 -18.71 -23.09 -18.08
C ASP A 641 -19.03 -21.62 -17.77
N LEU A 642 -19.25 -20.83 -18.83
CA LEU A 642 -19.58 -19.42 -18.71
C LEU A 642 -20.98 -19.22 -18.15
N VAL A 643 -21.97 -19.98 -18.62
CA VAL A 643 -23.37 -19.89 -18.15
C VAL A 643 -23.46 -20.23 -16.66
N ASN A 644 -22.80 -21.29 -16.20
CA ASN A 644 -22.81 -21.69 -14.79
C ASN A 644 -22.20 -20.61 -13.90
N LEU A 645 -21.09 -20.00 -14.33
CA LEU A 645 -20.49 -18.90 -13.59
C LEU A 645 -21.35 -17.64 -13.61
N LEU A 646 -21.98 -17.32 -14.75
CA LEU A 646 -22.89 -16.18 -14.86
C LEU A 646 -24.14 -16.38 -14.00
N ARG A 647 -24.64 -17.61 -13.86
CA ARG A 647 -25.73 -17.93 -12.92
C ARG A 647 -25.32 -17.68 -11.48
N LEU A 648 -24.12 -18.06 -11.07
CA LEU A 648 -23.59 -17.67 -9.76
C LEU A 648 -23.59 -16.13 -9.60
N LEU A 649 -23.02 -15.40 -10.55
CA LEU A 649 -22.90 -13.94 -10.48
C LEU A 649 -24.25 -13.19 -10.60
N ALA A 650 -25.26 -13.86 -11.16
CA ALA A 650 -26.63 -13.39 -11.28
C ALA A 650 -27.52 -13.85 -10.12
N THR A 651 -26.97 -14.42 -9.06
CA THR A 651 -27.75 -14.78 -7.87
C THR A 651 -27.50 -13.77 -6.74
N GLU A 652 -28.36 -13.83 -5.72
CA GLU A 652 -28.14 -13.09 -4.47
C GLU A 652 -26.92 -13.60 -3.70
N HIS A 653 -26.49 -14.82 -4.00
CA HIS A 653 -25.40 -15.55 -3.34
C HIS A 653 -24.02 -14.95 -3.58
N SER A 654 -23.83 -14.24 -4.70
CA SER A 654 -22.60 -13.49 -4.99
C SER A 654 -22.71 -12.01 -4.58
N ALA A 655 -23.70 -11.63 -3.78
CA ALA A 655 -23.97 -10.22 -3.47
C ALA A 655 -22.79 -9.54 -2.78
N HIS A 656 -21.94 -10.26 -2.05
CA HIS A 656 -20.75 -9.70 -1.39
C HIS A 656 -19.45 -9.84 -2.22
N MET A 657 -19.53 -10.39 -3.45
CA MET A 657 -18.42 -10.42 -4.40
C MET A 657 -18.44 -9.17 -5.27
N VAL A 658 -17.59 -8.19 -4.98
CA VAL A 658 -17.55 -6.91 -5.71
C VAL A 658 -16.21 -6.76 -6.42
N GLY A 659 -16.26 -6.37 -7.70
CA GLY A 659 -15.10 -6.05 -8.54
C GLY A 659 -14.13 -7.21 -8.73
N GLN A 660 -14.60 -8.44 -8.53
CA GLN A 660 -13.80 -9.64 -8.73
C GLN A 660 -13.59 -9.91 -10.22
N VAL A 661 -12.44 -10.48 -10.53
CA VAL A 661 -12.15 -11.05 -11.86
C VAL A 661 -12.09 -12.56 -11.68
N LEU A 662 -13.05 -13.27 -12.24
CA LEU A 662 -13.14 -14.73 -12.15
C LEU A 662 -12.56 -15.34 -13.43
N THR A 663 -11.53 -16.17 -13.29
CA THR A 663 -10.74 -16.72 -14.39
C THR A 663 -11.26 -18.08 -14.86
N LEU A 664 -12.03 -18.11 -15.96
CA LEU A 664 -12.46 -19.33 -16.66
C LEU A 664 -11.45 -19.81 -17.72
N ASP A 665 -10.28 -19.20 -17.78
CA ASP A 665 -9.23 -19.45 -18.76
C ASP A 665 -8.60 -20.86 -18.68
N GLY A 666 -8.92 -21.63 -17.64
CA GLY A 666 -8.33 -22.95 -17.39
C GLY A 666 -7.03 -22.94 -16.62
N GLY A 667 -6.74 -21.84 -15.92
CA GLY A 667 -5.52 -21.62 -15.15
C GLY A 667 -4.38 -21.01 -15.97
N VAL A 668 -4.66 -20.28 -17.06
CA VAL A 668 -3.61 -19.57 -17.83
C VAL A 668 -2.91 -18.55 -16.93
N GLU A 669 -3.66 -17.76 -16.18
CA GLU A 669 -3.07 -16.76 -15.28
C GLU A 669 -2.32 -17.37 -14.07
N ALA A 670 -2.40 -18.70 -13.88
CA ALA A 670 -1.58 -19.40 -12.87
C ALA A 670 -0.12 -19.63 -13.33
N MET A 671 0.25 -19.23 -14.56
CA MET A 671 1.52 -19.55 -15.23
C MET A 671 2.76 -18.77 -14.77
N LEU A 672 3.25 -19.10 -13.57
CA LEU A 672 4.70 -19.07 -13.26
C LEU A 672 5.32 -20.49 -13.31
N VAL A 673 4.64 -21.44 -13.93
CA VAL A 673 5.03 -22.86 -13.94
C VAL A 673 5.67 -23.19 -15.30
N PRO A 674 6.93 -23.66 -15.35
CA PRO A 674 7.52 -24.15 -16.59
C PRO A 674 6.69 -25.32 -17.15
N PRO A 675 6.70 -25.54 -18.48
CA PRO A 675 5.92 -26.62 -19.09
C PRO A 675 6.19 -27.94 -18.37
N THR A 676 5.12 -28.71 -18.08
CA THR A 676 5.27 -30.03 -17.48
C THR A 676 6.19 -30.87 -18.38
N PRO A 677 7.34 -31.37 -17.90
CA PRO A 677 8.24 -32.17 -18.72
C PRO A 677 7.48 -33.36 -19.32
N ALA A 678 7.75 -33.72 -20.57
CA ALA A 678 7.00 -34.75 -21.30
C ALA A 678 6.93 -36.11 -20.57
N TRP A 679 7.91 -36.41 -19.70
CA TRP A 679 7.97 -37.63 -18.89
C TRP A 679 7.13 -37.58 -17.59
N LEU A 680 6.64 -36.40 -17.20
CA LEU A 680 5.69 -36.16 -16.10
C LEU A 680 4.25 -35.97 -16.60
N ALA A 681 4.05 -35.91 -17.92
CA ALA A 681 2.75 -35.77 -18.55
C ALA A 681 2.04 -37.13 -18.60
N GLU A 682 1.52 -37.61 -17.47
CA GLU A 682 0.42 -38.56 -17.55
C GLU A 682 -0.77 -37.89 -18.28
N PRO A 683 -1.53 -38.64 -19.11
CA PRO A 683 -2.76 -38.11 -19.66
C PRO A 683 -3.67 -37.71 -18.49
N SER A 684 -3.94 -36.41 -18.37
CA SER A 684 -4.93 -35.91 -17.42
C SER A 684 -6.21 -36.70 -17.65
N PRO A 685 -6.87 -37.22 -16.60
CA PRO A 685 -8.24 -37.67 -16.76
C PRO A 685 -9.03 -36.53 -17.39
N ALA A 686 -9.93 -36.86 -18.33
CA ALA A 686 -10.82 -35.87 -18.91
C ALA A 686 -11.56 -35.20 -17.75
N TYR A 687 -11.35 -33.90 -17.56
CA TYR A 687 -12.20 -33.14 -16.67
C TYR A 687 -13.63 -33.34 -17.14
N PRO A 688 -14.56 -33.70 -16.25
CA PRO A 688 -15.93 -33.92 -16.66
C PRO A 688 -16.44 -32.69 -17.39
N ASP A 689 -17.13 -32.93 -18.50
CA ASP A 689 -17.85 -31.87 -19.19
C ASP A 689 -18.85 -31.26 -18.18
N PRO A 690 -18.98 -29.92 -18.14
CA PRO A 690 -19.98 -29.30 -17.30
C PRO A 690 -21.35 -29.86 -17.70
N ALA A 691 -22.08 -30.44 -16.74
CA ALA A 691 -23.44 -30.89 -17.00
C ALA A 691 -24.36 -29.67 -17.14
N PRO A 692 -25.27 -29.64 -18.13
CA PRO A 692 -26.33 -28.63 -18.16
C PRO A 692 -27.27 -28.89 -16.98
N GLY A 693 -27.48 -27.90 -16.11
CA GLY A 693 -28.29 -28.11 -14.91
C GLY A 693 -28.15 -26.99 -13.88
N ASP A 694 -28.57 -27.26 -12.65
CA ASP A 694 -28.33 -26.36 -11.51
C ASP A 694 -26.82 -26.30 -11.22
N PRO A 695 -26.16 -25.13 -11.30
CA PRO A 695 -24.73 -25.00 -11.04
C PRO A 695 -24.33 -25.28 -9.57
N PHE A 696 -25.30 -25.44 -8.68
CA PHE A 696 -25.08 -25.74 -7.27
C PHE A 696 -25.40 -27.19 -6.89
N ASP A 697 -25.77 -28.06 -7.85
CA ASP A 697 -26.10 -29.45 -7.56
C ASP A 697 -24.88 -30.22 -7.02
N LEU A 698 -25.04 -30.80 -5.84
CA LEU A 698 -24.04 -31.62 -5.15
C LEU A 698 -24.52 -33.07 -4.97
N SER A 699 -25.63 -33.44 -5.59
CA SER A 699 -26.21 -34.78 -5.51
C SER A 699 -25.18 -35.85 -5.85
N GLY A 700 -25.04 -36.82 -4.95
CA GLY A 700 -24.09 -37.91 -5.13
C GLY A 700 -22.62 -37.55 -4.85
N THR A 701 -22.35 -36.37 -4.29
CA THR A 701 -21.02 -35.96 -3.84
C THR A 701 -20.86 -36.15 -2.34
N VAL A 702 -19.73 -36.71 -1.90
CA VAL A 702 -19.37 -36.84 -0.49
C VAL A 702 -18.30 -35.81 -0.12
N LEU A 703 -18.59 -34.91 0.82
CA LEU A 703 -17.70 -33.81 1.18
C LEU A 703 -17.22 -33.91 2.63
N LEU A 704 -15.90 -33.85 2.80
CA LEU A 704 -15.26 -33.66 4.10
C LEU A 704 -15.24 -32.17 4.44
N VAL A 705 -15.84 -31.79 5.57
CA VAL A 705 -15.96 -30.39 5.98
C VAL A 705 -15.26 -30.17 7.33
N THR A 706 -14.17 -29.40 7.32
CA THR A 706 -13.49 -29.02 8.56
C THR A 706 -14.06 -27.74 9.15
N GLY A 707 -14.04 -27.60 10.47
CA GLY A 707 -14.66 -26.45 11.14
C GLY A 707 -16.19 -26.49 11.14
N ALA A 708 -16.80 -27.64 10.86
CA ALA A 708 -18.24 -27.82 10.69
C ALA A 708 -19.10 -27.52 11.94
N SER A 709 -18.47 -27.31 13.10
CA SER A 709 -19.17 -27.03 14.36
C SER A 709 -19.69 -25.60 14.52
N SER A 710 -19.31 -24.64 13.65
CA SER A 710 -19.71 -23.23 13.76
C SER A 710 -19.43 -22.41 12.49
N GLY A 711 -20.00 -21.21 12.42
CA GLY A 711 -19.65 -20.20 11.40
C GLY A 711 -19.83 -20.73 9.98
N ILE A 712 -18.90 -20.33 9.09
CA ILE A 712 -18.93 -20.67 7.66
C ILE A 712 -19.01 -22.18 7.43
N GLY A 713 -18.23 -23.00 8.15
CA GLY A 713 -18.21 -24.45 7.97
C GLY A 713 -19.55 -25.13 8.30
N ARG A 714 -20.23 -24.68 9.37
CA ARG A 714 -21.57 -25.19 9.69
C ARG A 714 -22.60 -24.75 8.66
N THR A 715 -22.59 -23.47 8.29
CA THR A 715 -23.52 -22.95 7.28
C THR A 715 -23.33 -23.67 5.94
N PHE A 716 -22.08 -23.89 5.52
CA PHE A 716 -21.76 -24.70 4.35
C PHE A 716 -22.33 -26.11 4.44
N ALA A 717 -22.20 -26.80 5.58
CA ALA A 717 -22.75 -28.14 5.74
C ALA A 717 -24.28 -28.16 5.52
N LEU A 718 -25.01 -27.21 6.08
CA LEU A 718 -26.47 -27.11 5.88
C LEU A 718 -26.82 -26.82 4.41
N GLU A 719 -26.13 -25.86 3.79
CA GLU A 719 -26.36 -25.51 2.39
C GLU A 719 -26.01 -26.64 1.42
N ALA A 720 -24.91 -27.37 1.68
CA ALA A 720 -24.50 -28.50 0.87
C ALA A 720 -25.47 -29.68 1.00
N ALA A 721 -25.99 -29.94 2.21
CA ALA A 721 -26.99 -30.97 2.45
C ALA A 721 -28.29 -30.71 1.65
N ARG A 722 -28.79 -29.48 1.64
CA ARG A 722 -29.97 -29.08 0.83
C ARG A 722 -29.76 -29.30 -0.68
N ARG A 723 -28.50 -29.33 -1.12
CA ARG A 723 -28.08 -29.54 -2.51
C ARG A 723 -27.70 -31.00 -2.80
N GLY A 724 -27.98 -31.92 -1.87
CA GLY A 724 -27.84 -33.36 -2.08
C GLY A 724 -26.47 -33.94 -1.74
N ALA A 725 -25.56 -33.18 -1.12
CA ALA A 725 -24.29 -33.74 -0.64
C ALA A 725 -24.47 -34.61 0.61
N GLU A 726 -23.68 -35.69 0.66
CA GLU A 726 -23.40 -36.42 1.89
C GLU A 726 -22.14 -35.82 2.54
N LEU A 727 -22.13 -35.70 3.87
CA LEU A 727 -21.12 -34.90 4.58
C LEU A 727 -20.38 -35.72 5.63
N VAL A 728 -19.08 -35.45 5.78
CA VAL A 728 -18.30 -35.85 6.96
C VAL A 728 -17.91 -34.57 7.70
N LEU A 729 -18.49 -34.36 8.88
CA LEU A 729 -18.36 -33.14 9.66
C LEU A 729 -17.21 -33.29 10.66
N VAL A 730 -16.18 -32.47 10.50
CA VAL A 730 -14.98 -32.48 11.34
C VAL A 730 -14.87 -31.22 12.20
N GLY A 731 -14.55 -31.43 13.48
CA GLY A 731 -14.26 -30.37 14.44
C GLY A 731 -14.00 -30.91 15.84
N ARG A 732 -13.58 -30.04 16.76
CA ARG A 732 -13.19 -30.45 18.12
C ARG A 732 -14.36 -30.78 19.05
N ARG A 733 -15.50 -30.13 18.84
CA ARG A 733 -16.65 -30.15 19.75
C ARG A 733 -17.67 -31.17 19.27
N ALA A 734 -17.62 -32.39 19.81
CA ALA A 734 -18.52 -33.48 19.43
C ALA A 734 -20.00 -33.10 19.49
N ASP A 735 -20.45 -32.47 20.59
CA ASP A 735 -21.86 -32.08 20.76
C ASP A 735 -22.33 -31.08 19.70
N ALA A 736 -21.47 -30.11 19.34
CA ALA A 736 -21.79 -29.13 18.32
C ALA A 736 -21.82 -29.74 16.91
N LEU A 737 -21.00 -30.76 16.65
CA LEU A 737 -21.07 -31.53 15.40
C LEU A 737 -22.32 -32.40 15.34
N ALA A 738 -22.71 -33.03 16.46
CA ALA A 738 -23.94 -33.80 16.56
C ALA A 738 -25.17 -32.93 16.27
N SER A 739 -25.23 -31.73 16.87
CA SER A 739 -26.28 -30.75 16.57
C SER A 739 -26.30 -30.33 15.09
N ALA A 740 -25.14 -30.09 14.49
CA ALA A 740 -25.07 -29.77 13.05
C ALA A 740 -25.53 -30.96 12.18
N ALA A 741 -25.22 -32.20 12.56
CA ALA A 741 -25.67 -33.39 11.85
C ALA A 741 -27.19 -33.61 11.98
N GLU A 742 -27.78 -33.31 13.13
CA GLU A 742 -29.24 -33.32 13.33
C GLU A 742 -29.93 -32.29 12.43
N GLU A 743 -29.38 -31.08 12.31
CA GLU A 743 -29.89 -30.06 11.38
C GLU A 743 -29.76 -30.49 9.92
N VAL A 744 -28.62 -31.09 9.53
CA VAL A 744 -28.46 -31.68 8.19
C VAL A 744 -29.51 -32.75 7.92
N ALA A 745 -29.78 -33.62 8.90
CA ALA A 745 -30.80 -34.66 8.78
C ALA A 745 -32.22 -34.06 8.67
N ALA A 746 -32.49 -32.95 9.37
CA ALA A 746 -33.77 -32.24 9.27
C ALA A 746 -34.00 -31.61 7.88
N GLU A 747 -32.93 -31.27 7.17
CA GLU A 747 -32.94 -30.81 5.77
C GLU A 747 -32.97 -31.97 4.76
N GLY A 748 -33.01 -33.22 5.23
CA GLY A 748 -33.04 -34.43 4.39
C GLY A 748 -31.68 -34.92 3.90
N GLY A 749 -30.58 -34.34 4.40
CA GLY A 749 -29.22 -34.75 4.07
C GLY A 749 -28.66 -35.85 4.98
N THR A 750 -27.46 -36.34 4.64
CA THR A 750 -26.73 -37.33 5.45
C THR A 750 -25.42 -36.72 5.94
N ALA A 751 -25.14 -36.81 7.24
CA ALA A 751 -23.91 -36.32 7.85
C ALA A 751 -23.32 -37.31 8.85
N HIS A 752 -22.02 -37.57 8.72
CA HIS A 752 -21.21 -38.34 9.67
C HIS A 752 -20.48 -37.39 10.61
N VAL A 753 -20.48 -37.68 11.91
CA VAL A 753 -19.77 -36.88 12.92
C VAL A 753 -18.40 -37.46 13.18
N LEU A 754 -17.35 -36.67 12.97
CA LEU A 754 -15.96 -37.08 13.20
C LEU A 754 -15.21 -36.05 14.05
N PRO A 755 -15.17 -36.21 15.38
CA PRO A 755 -14.43 -35.31 16.25
C PRO A 755 -12.91 -35.46 16.03
N ALA A 756 -12.22 -34.35 15.76
CA ALA A 756 -10.77 -34.30 15.61
C ALA A 756 -10.22 -32.90 15.94
N ASP A 757 -8.98 -32.84 16.47
CA ASP A 757 -8.29 -31.57 16.75
C ASP A 757 -7.20 -31.27 15.72
N LEU A 758 -7.54 -30.37 14.80
CA LEU A 758 -6.62 -29.90 13.76
C LEU A 758 -5.51 -28.97 14.30
N GLY A 759 -5.44 -28.73 15.62
CA GLY A 759 -4.25 -28.20 16.27
C GLY A 759 -3.08 -29.19 16.31
N ASP A 760 -3.36 -30.49 16.08
CA ASP A 760 -2.38 -31.56 15.95
C ASP A 760 -2.41 -32.14 14.52
N PRO A 761 -1.50 -31.70 13.63
CA PRO A 761 -1.45 -32.21 12.26
C PRO A 761 -1.21 -33.72 12.15
N GLU A 762 -0.62 -34.36 13.17
CA GLU A 762 -0.32 -35.81 13.16
C GLU A 762 -1.58 -36.67 13.23
N CYS A 763 -2.72 -36.13 13.71
CA CYS A 763 -3.98 -36.87 13.74
C CYS A 763 -4.66 -36.99 12.37
N VAL A 764 -4.26 -36.16 11.40
CA VAL A 764 -4.97 -35.97 10.12
C VAL A 764 -5.02 -37.23 9.26
N PRO A 765 -3.94 -38.03 9.09
CA PRO A 765 -4.03 -39.27 8.29
C PRO A 765 -5.08 -40.25 8.83
N ALA A 766 -5.14 -40.43 10.15
CA ALA A 766 -6.14 -41.29 10.79
C ALA A 766 -7.56 -40.73 10.65
N MET A 767 -7.71 -39.41 10.78
CA MET A 767 -8.98 -38.72 10.55
C MET A 767 -9.49 -38.92 9.12
N VAL A 768 -8.65 -38.76 8.09
CA VAL A 768 -9.06 -38.95 6.69
C VAL A 768 -9.42 -40.41 6.41
N ALA A 769 -8.63 -41.37 6.92
CA ALA A 769 -8.94 -42.79 6.80
C ALA A 769 -10.31 -43.14 7.42
N GLU A 770 -10.62 -42.57 8.58
CA GLU A 770 -11.90 -42.75 9.25
C GLU A 770 -13.05 -42.07 8.50
N ALA A 771 -12.84 -40.87 7.95
CA ALA A 771 -13.82 -40.20 7.10
C ALA A 771 -14.22 -41.05 5.88
N VAL A 772 -13.23 -41.63 5.20
CA VAL A 772 -13.45 -42.55 4.07
C VAL A 772 -14.16 -43.83 4.54
N ARG A 773 -13.83 -44.35 5.72
CA ARG A 773 -14.50 -45.54 6.28
C ARG A 773 -15.98 -45.28 6.58
N LEU A 774 -16.32 -44.11 7.10
CA LEU A 774 -17.68 -43.74 7.50
C LEU A 774 -18.60 -43.54 6.30
N ALA A 775 -18.16 -42.75 5.31
CA ALA A 775 -18.97 -42.40 4.14
C ALA A 775 -18.71 -43.30 2.91
N GLY A 776 -17.79 -44.26 3.02
CA GLY A 776 -17.36 -45.16 1.95
C GLY A 776 -16.42 -44.54 0.90
N ARG A 777 -16.48 -43.22 0.73
CA ARG A 777 -15.55 -42.40 -0.08
C ARG A 777 -15.56 -40.96 0.42
N VAL A 778 -14.62 -40.15 -0.06
CA VAL A 778 -14.65 -38.69 0.05
C VAL A 778 -14.31 -38.14 -1.32
N ASP A 779 -15.18 -37.32 -1.89
CA ASP A 779 -15.02 -36.76 -3.24
C ASP A 779 -14.43 -35.34 -3.20
N GLY A 780 -14.58 -34.64 -2.09
CA GLY A 780 -14.05 -33.29 -1.91
C GLY A 780 -13.79 -32.86 -0.48
N LEU A 781 -12.99 -31.81 -0.34
CA LEU A 781 -12.65 -31.15 0.91
C LEU A 781 -13.12 -29.70 0.88
N VAL A 782 -13.89 -29.31 1.89
CA VAL A 782 -14.07 -27.90 2.26
C VAL A 782 -13.35 -27.64 3.56
N TYR A 783 -12.17 -27.01 3.44
CA TYR A 783 -11.34 -26.70 4.60
C TYR A 783 -11.74 -25.34 5.17
N SER A 784 -12.70 -25.34 6.11
CA SER A 784 -13.17 -24.12 6.80
C SER A 784 -12.63 -23.98 8.22
N ALA A 785 -11.86 -24.96 8.73
CA ALA A 785 -11.17 -24.82 10.00
C ALA A 785 -10.16 -23.68 9.95
N GLY A 786 -10.17 -22.84 10.98
CA GLY A 786 -9.15 -21.82 11.15
C GLY A 786 -9.24 -21.16 12.51
N ILE A 787 -8.12 -20.58 12.92
CA ILE A 787 -8.03 -19.75 14.12
C ILE A 787 -7.47 -18.37 13.76
N LEU A 788 -7.98 -17.36 14.46
CA LEU A 788 -7.48 -15.99 14.43
C LEU A 788 -7.13 -15.63 15.86
N ASP A 789 -5.85 -15.36 16.08
CA ASP A 789 -5.30 -14.83 17.33
C ASP A 789 -4.60 -13.51 17.00
N PHE A 790 -4.60 -12.58 17.96
CA PHE A 790 -3.87 -11.32 17.84
C PHE A 790 -2.44 -11.47 18.35
N ASP A 791 -1.48 -10.98 17.58
CA ASP A 791 -0.10 -10.84 17.99
C ASP A 791 0.02 -9.77 19.10
N GLU A 792 0.80 -10.05 20.13
CA GLU A 792 1.21 -9.11 21.18
C GLU A 792 2.49 -8.36 20.80
N ARG A 793 2.89 -7.36 21.60
CA ARG A 793 4.13 -6.59 21.34
C ARG A 793 5.42 -7.39 21.56
N GLY A 794 5.33 -8.58 22.16
CA GLY A 794 6.46 -9.43 22.53
C GLY A 794 6.52 -10.74 21.77
N ASP A 795 6.76 -11.85 22.49
CA ASP A 795 6.90 -13.16 21.87
C ASP A 795 5.54 -13.73 21.42
N ASN A 796 5.40 -13.90 20.10
CA ASN A 796 4.25 -14.51 19.46
C ASN A 796 4.54 -15.93 18.94
N SER A 797 5.60 -16.59 19.42
CA SER A 797 5.99 -17.94 18.99
C SER A 797 4.84 -18.93 19.09
N ALA A 798 4.13 -18.97 20.20
CA ALA A 798 2.99 -19.86 20.42
C ALA A 798 1.77 -19.51 19.54
N VAL A 799 1.49 -18.21 19.35
CA VAL A 799 0.43 -17.74 18.45
C VAL A 799 0.74 -18.16 17.01
N ARG A 800 1.95 -17.88 16.53
CA ARG A 800 2.44 -18.32 15.22
C ARG A 800 2.36 -19.83 15.06
N ALA A 801 2.88 -20.60 16.02
CA ALA A 801 2.88 -22.06 15.96
C ALA A 801 1.46 -22.63 15.85
N ARG A 802 0.52 -22.14 16.67
CA ARG A 802 -0.89 -22.57 16.59
C ARG A 802 -1.56 -22.15 15.28
N SER A 803 -1.38 -20.90 14.84
CA SER A 803 -1.97 -20.42 13.59
C SER A 803 -1.46 -21.25 12.40
N PHE A 804 -0.16 -21.56 12.33
CA PHE A 804 0.39 -22.40 11.28
C PHE A 804 -0.03 -23.86 11.41
N ALA A 805 -0.13 -24.42 12.61
CA ALA A 805 -0.60 -25.79 12.80
C ALA A 805 -2.01 -25.98 12.20
N VAL A 806 -2.97 -25.14 12.61
CA VAL A 806 -4.37 -25.27 12.15
C VAL A 806 -4.57 -24.77 10.72
N ASN A 807 -4.07 -23.57 10.39
CA ASN A 807 -4.39 -22.94 9.11
C ASN A 807 -3.52 -23.47 7.97
N VAL A 808 -2.37 -24.10 8.24
CA VAL A 808 -1.42 -24.50 7.18
C VAL A 808 -1.10 -25.98 7.25
N LEU A 809 -0.53 -26.47 8.35
CA LEU A 809 0.00 -27.84 8.43
C LEU A 809 -1.11 -28.88 8.37
N SER A 810 -2.19 -28.71 9.14
CA SER A 810 -3.34 -29.61 9.10
C SER A 810 -4.10 -29.54 7.78
N TYR A 811 -4.13 -28.37 7.12
CA TYR A 811 -4.69 -28.24 5.77
C TYR A 811 -3.87 -29.05 4.76
N ALA A 812 -2.55 -28.84 4.73
CA ALA A 812 -1.63 -29.55 3.85
C ALA A 812 -1.67 -31.06 4.09
N ALA A 813 -1.64 -31.50 5.35
CA ALA A 813 -1.74 -32.92 5.70
C ALA A 813 -3.07 -33.53 5.27
N THR A 814 -4.18 -32.76 5.32
CA THR A 814 -5.50 -33.25 4.90
C THR A 814 -5.53 -33.43 3.39
N THR A 815 -4.97 -32.48 2.64
CA THR A 815 -4.88 -32.57 1.18
C THR A 815 -3.94 -33.69 0.75
N ASP A 816 -2.81 -33.91 1.43
CA ASP A 816 -1.87 -35.00 1.14
C ASP A 816 -2.52 -36.37 1.39
N ALA A 817 -3.23 -36.53 2.50
CA ALA A 817 -3.95 -37.78 2.81
C ALA A 817 -5.06 -38.05 1.78
N LEU A 818 -5.83 -37.04 1.38
CA LEU A 818 -6.86 -37.19 0.34
C LEU A 818 -6.26 -37.50 -1.04
N LEU A 819 -5.13 -36.89 -1.41
CA LEU A 819 -4.39 -37.26 -2.62
C LEU A 819 -3.96 -38.73 -2.59
N GLY A 820 -3.51 -39.22 -1.42
CA GLY A 820 -3.20 -40.63 -1.20
C GLY A 820 -4.39 -41.57 -1.44
N GLU A 821 -5.62 -41.09 -1.27
CA GLU A 821 -6.84 -41.85 -1.55
C GLU A 821 -7.30 -41.69 -3.02
N TRP A 822 -7.25 -40.47 -3.56
CA TRP A 822 -7.77 -40.14 -4.89
C TRP A 822 -6.89 -40.64 -6.02
N VAL A 823 -5.58 -40.41 -5.93
CA VAL A 823 -4.64 -40.68 -7.04
C VAL A 823 -4.59 -42.18 -7.38
N PRO A 824 -4.43 -43.12 -6.44
CA PRO A 824 -4.40 -44.56 -6.77
C PRO A 824 -5.70 -45.07 -7.38
N ARG A 825 -6.84 -44.43 -7.04
CA ARG A 825 -8.17 -44.80 -7.55
C ARG A 825 -8.56 -44.05 -8.83
N ARG A 826 -7.71 -43.14 -9.32
CA ARG A 826 -8.02 -42.22 -10.43
C ARG A 826 -9.32 -41.44 -10.20
N HIS A 827 -9.57 -41.07 -8.95
CA HIS A 827 -10.76 -40.35 -8.55
C HIS A 827 -10.52 -38.83 -8.70
N PRO A 828 -11.36 -38.08 -9.41
CA PRO A 828 -11.23 -36.63 -9.51
C PRO A 828 -11.62 -35.97 -8.18
N GLY A 829 -10.69 -35.26 -7.55
CA GLY A 829 -10.92 -34.60 -6.26
C GLY A 829 -11.22 -33.10 -6.39
N VAL A 830 -11.94 -32.54 -5.42
CA VAL A 830 -12.13 -31.09 -5.29
C VAL A 830 -11.70 -30.58 -3.92
N VAL A 831 -10.93 -29.50 -3.88
CA VAL A 831 -10.49 -28.84 -2.66
C VAL A 831 -10.92 -27.38 -2.69
N VAL A 832 -11.61 -26.94 -1.64
CA VAL A 832 -11.97 -25.54 -1.45
C VAL A 832 -11.54 -25.10 -0.06
N ALA A 833 -10.58 -24.20 0.02
CA ALA A 833 -10.08 -23.67 1.28
C ALA A 833 -10.74 -22.32 1.62
N VAL A 834 -11.12 -22.13 2.87
CA VAL A 834 -11.57 -20.83 3.39
C VAL A 834 -10.35 -20.06 3.91
N GLY A 835 -9.84 -19.16 3.08
CA GLY A 835 -8.75 -18.25 3.40
C GLY A 835 -9.24 -16.99 4.13
N SER A 836 -8.70 -15.83 3.75
CA SER A 836 -9.10 -14.50 4.25
C SER A 836 -8.51 -13.41 3.38
N VAL A 837 -9.15 -12.24 3.31
CA VAL A 837 -8.52 -11.04 2.73
C VAL A 837 -7.20 -10.65 3.40
N SER A 838 -6.96 -11.07 4.65
CA SER A 838 -5.66 -10.91 5.32
C SER A 838 -4.53 -11.73 4.67
N ALA A 839 -4.83 -12.60 3.71
CA ALA A 839 -3.84 -13.26 2.85
C ALA A 839 -3.29 -12.33 1.75
N LEU A 840 -4.02 -11.27 1.41
CA LEU A 840 -3.69 -10.33 0.32
C LEU A 840 -3.28 -8.95 0.82
N ALA A 841 -3.76 -8.54 2.00
CA ALA A 841 -3.53 -7.24 2.60
C ALA A 841 -3.41 -7.34 4.12
N ALA A 842 -3.12 -6.22 4.79
CA ALA A 842 -3.13 -6.11 6.25
C ALA A 842 -4.32 -5.24 6.72
N PRO A 843 -5.58 -5.72 6.62
CA PRO A 843 -6.76 -4.92 6.93
C PRO A 843 -6.94 -4.69 8.44
N VAL A 844 -6.38 -5.58 9.26
CA VAL A 844 -6.47 -5.53 10.72
C VAL A 844 -5.05 -5.56 11.29
N PRO A 845 -4.64 -4.56 12.10
CA PRO A 845 -3.35 -4.57 12.77
C PRO A 845 -3.25 -5.76 13.74
N ARG A 846 -2.01 -6.16 14.06
CA ARG A 846 -1.72 -7.23 15.03
C ARG A 846 -2.25 -8.62 14.65
N THR A 847 -2.47 -8.88 13.36
CA THR A 847 -2.82 -10.22 12.86
C THR A 847 -1.74 -10.77 11.93
N GLN A 848 -0.46 -10.51 12.22
CA GLN A 848 0.67 -10.90 11.37
C GLN A 848 0.77 -12.43 11.25
N ALA A 849 0.65 -13.16 12.37
CA ALA A 849 0.67 -14.62 12.37
C ALA A 849 -0.51 -15.21 11.57
N TYR A 850 -1.71 -14.67 11.80
CA TYR A 850 -2.92 -15.07 11.09
C TYR A 850 -2.82 -14.79 9.59
N GLY A 851 -2.51 -13.54 9.20
CA GLY A 851 -2.38 -13.12 7.81
C GLY A 851 -1.33 -13.94 7.07
N ALA A 852 -0.15 -14.13 7.67
CA ALA A 852 0.91 -14.98 7.10
C ALA A 852 0.45 -16.43 6.93
N SER A 853 -0.25 -17.01 7.91
CA SER A 853 -0.78 -18.37 7.80
C SER A 853 -1.84 -18.52 6.69
N LYS A 854 -2.71 -17.52 6.50
CA LYS A 854 -3.71 -17.51 5.42
C LYS A 854 -3.09 -17.26 4.05
N ALA A 855 -2.02 -16.46 3.97
CA ALA A 855 -1.21 -16.33 2.75
C ALA A 855 -0.51 -17.66 2.38
N ALA A 856 0.04 -18.37 3.37
CA ALA A 856 0.63 -19.69 3.17
C ALA A 856 -0.40 -20.73 2.69
N MET A 857 -1.60 -20.75 3.28
CA MET A 857 -2.72 -21.58 2.82
C MET A 857 -3.12 -21.28 1.37
N LEU A 858 -3.26 -20.00 1.02
CA LEU A 858 -3.59 -19.57 -0.34
C LEU A 858 -2.54 -20.06 -1.34
N GLN A 859 -1.26 -19.85 -1.03
CA GLN A 859 -0.18 -20.28 -1.92
C GLN A 859 -0.08 -21.81 -2.01
N HIS A 860 -0.27 -22.52 -0.90
CA HIS A 860 -0.35 -23.98 -0.89
C HIS A 860 -1.47 -24.49 -1.81
N THR A 861 -2.64 -23.84 -1.76
CA THR A 861 -3.79 -24.21 -2.62
C THR A 861 -3.50 -24.00 -4.11
N ARG A 862 -2.81 -22.92 -4.48
CA ARG A 862 -2.36 -22.71 -5.86
C ARG A 862 -1.37 -23.78 -6.32
N MET A 863 -0.41 -24.13 -5.45
CA MET A 863 0.54 -25.20 -5.72
C MET A 863 -0.15 -26.56 -5.86
N LEU A 864 -1.16 -26.83 -5.03
CA LEU A 864 -1.99 -28.04 -5.10
C LEU A 864 -2.82 -28.07 -6.38
N ALA A 865 -3.39 -26.95 -6.83
CA ALA A 865 -4.11 -26.87 -8.09
C ALA A 865 -3.21 -27.24 -9.28
N THR A 866 -2.00 -26.67 -9.33
CA THR A 866 -1.01 -26.99 -10.36
C THR A 866 -0.56 -28.44 -10.31
N THR A 867 -0.25 -28.95 -9.11
CA THR A 867 0.26 -30.30 -8.91
C THR A 867 -0.81 -31.35 -9.15
N GLY A 868 -2.01 -31.11 -8.64
CA GLY A 868 -3.15 -32.01 -8.64
C GLY A 868 -3.88 -32.09 -9.97
N ALA A 869 -3.74 -31.08 -10.84
CA ALA A 869 -4.48 -31.00 -12.09
C ALA A 869 -4.30 -32.24 -12.99
N ARG A 870 -3.11 -32.82 -13.03
CA ARG A 870 -2.81 -34.05 -13.81
C ARG A 870 -3.55 -35.30 -13.30
N TRP A 871 -4.05 -35.26 -12.06
CA TRP A 871 -4.83 -36.33 -11.46
C TRP A 871 -6.34 -36.00 -11.43
N GLY A 872 -6.76 -34.92 -12.11
CA GLY A 872 -8.14 -34.45 -12.09
C GLY A 872 -8.53 -33.75 -10.79
N VAL A 873 -7.55 -33.35 -9.97
CA VAL A 873 -7.79 -32.63 -8.71
C VAL A 873 -7.81 -31.12 -8.97
N ARG A 874 -8.88 -30.46 -8.52
CA ARG A 874 -9.00 -28.99 -8.56
C ARG A 874 -8.91 -28.43 -7.16
N ALA A 875 -8.26 -27.28 -7.01
CA ALA A 875 -8.12 -26.62 -5.72
C ALA A 875 -8.34 -25.12 -5.85
N ASN A 876 -9.24 -24.54 -5.05
CA ASN A 876 -9.56 -23.12 -5.07
C ASN A 876 -9.59 -22.56 -3.63
N THR A 877 -9.37 -21.25 -3.49
CA THR A 877 -9.48 -20.56 -2.20
C THR A 877 -10.55 -19.48 -2.25
N VAL A 878 -11.44 -19.45 -1.27
CA VAL A 878 -12.34 -18.32 -1.02
C VAL A 878 -11.70 -17.44 0.05
N LEU A 879 -11.68 -16.12 -0.16
CA LEU A 879 -11.05 -15.14 0.71
C LEU A 879 -12.11 -14.16 1.26
N PRO A 880 -12.78 -14.52 2.37
CA PRO A 880 -13.77 -13.63 2.97
C PRO A 880 -13.14 -12.39 3.60
N GLY A 881 -13.90 -11.29 3.56
CA GLY A 881 -13.76 -10.14 4.44
C GLY A 881 -14.25 -10.42 5.85
N MET A 882 -14.82 -9.40 6.50
CA MET A 882 -15.49 -9.60 7.79
C MET A 882 -16.82 -10.33 7.56
N VAL A 883 -17.04 -11.44 8.27
CA VAL A 883 -18.25 -12.27 8.19
C VAL A 883 -18.81 -12.52 9.58
N ARG A 884 -20.13 -12.41 9.76
CA ARG A 884 -20.82 -12.63 11.04
C ARG A 884 -20.70 -14.07 11.51
N THR A 885 -19.64 -14.38 12.24
CA THR A 885 -19.38 -15.72 12.78
C THR A 885 -18.93 -15.61 14.23
N PRO A 886 -18.94 -16.70 15.01
CA PRO A 886 -18.38 -16.68 16.36
C PRO A 886 -16.90 -16.25 16.42
N MET A 887 -16.14 -16.37 15.32
CA MET A 887 -14.77 -15.88 15.20
C MET A 887 -14.67 -14.35 15.27
N GLU A 888 -15.73 -13.63 14.88
CA GLU A 888 -15.83 -12.17 15.01
C GLU A 888 -15.67 -11.71 16.46
N ALA A 889 -16.16 -12.50 17.44
CA ALA A 889 -16.06 -12.16 18.85
C ALA A 889 -14.61 -12.12 19.38
N ALA A 890 -13.63 -12.68 18.64
CA ALA A 890 -12.22 -12.57 18.95
C ALA A 890 -11.63 -11.20 18.55
N VAL A 891 -12.30 -10.46 17.65
CA VAL A 891 -11.93 -9.10 17.26
C VAL A 891 -12.34 -8.14 18.40
N PRO A 892 -11.47 -7.21 18.83
CA PRO A 892 -11.81 -6.25 19.88
C PRO A 892 -13.08 -5.44 19.53
N ASN A 893 -14.20 -5.78 20.19
CA ASN A 893 -15.51 -5.16 20.00
C ASN A 893 -15.53 -3.73 20.55
N SER A 894 -15.09 -2.77 19.75
CA SER A 894 -15.53 -1.38 19.88
C SER A 894 -16.32 -1.00 18.63
N ASP A 895 -17.50 -0.41 18.81
CA ASP A 895 -18.34 0.05 17.70
C ASP A 895 -17.56 0.99 16.75
N ALA A 896 -16.57 1.70 17.29
CA ALA A 896 -15.64 2.54 16.53
C ALA A 896 -14.74 1.74 15.57
N PHE A 897 -14.19 0.59 16.00
CA PHE A 897 -13.35 -0.26 15.16
C PHE A 897 -14.18 -0.87 14.01
N THR A 898 -15.34 -1.44 14.32
CA THR A 898 -16.24 -2.02 13.31
C THR A 898 -16.72 -0.95 12.33
N THR A 899 -17.07 0.25 12.80
CA THR A 899 -17.45 1.37 11.94
C THR A 899 -16.31 1.81 11.02
N SER A 900 -15.08 1.93 11.55
CA SER A 900 -13.90 2.31 10.76
C SER A 900 -13.53 1.24 9.73
N LEU A 901 -13.71 -0.04 10.05
CA LEU A 901 -13.47 -1.13 9.11
C LEU A 901 -14.53 -1.14 8.00
N LEU A 902 -15.81 -1.01 8.36
CA LEU A 902 -16.91 -0.95 7.39
C LEU A 902 -16.88 0.29 6.50
N SER A 903 -16.34 1.42 6.96
CA SER A 903 -16.17 2.62 6.11
C SER A 903 -15.22 2.40 4.93
N GLN A 904 -14.40 1.35 4.98
CA GLN A 904 -13.47 0.98 3.90
C GLN A 904 -14.06 -0.09 2.99
N VAL A 905 -15.20 -0.69 3.36
CA VAL A 905 -15.95 -1.66 2.55
C VAL A 905 -16.93 -0.87 1.68
N PRO A 906 -16.83 -0.92 0.34
CA PRO A 906 -17.73 -0.18 -0.56
C PRO A 906 -19.22 -0.45 -0.35
N GLN A 907 -19.58 -1.68 0.02
CA GLN A 907 -20.96 -2.03 0.39
C GLN A 907 -21.39 -1.56 1.78
N GLY A 908 -20.44 -1.17 2.65
CA GLY A 908 -20.70 -0.65 3.98
C GLY A 908 -21.31 -1.66 4.96
N ARG A 909 -21.21 -2.97 4.70
CA ARG A 909 -21.80 -4.02 5.56
C ARG A 909 -20.86 -5.21 5.78
N ILE A 910 -21.10 -5.93 6.88
CA ILE A 910 -20.51 -7.24 7.16
C ILE A 910 -21.16 -8.29 6.24
N GLY A 911 -20.37 -9.27 5.79
CA GLY A 911 -20.88 -10.41 5.03
C GLY A 911 -21.59 -11.43 5.92
N GLU A 912 -22.49 -12.21 5.34
CA GLU A 912 -23.16 -13.31 6.02
C GLU A 912 -22.48 -14.65 5.69
N PRO A 913 -22.43 -15.62 6.63
CA PRO A 913 -21.84 -16.94 6.38
C PRO A 913 -22.46 -17.67 5.18
N GLN A 914 -23.74 -17.42 4.90
CA GLN A 914 -24.50 -18.00 3.79
C GLN A 914 -23.90 -17.59 2.44
N GLU A 915 -23.53 -16.32 2.27
CA GLU A 915 -22.93 -15.80 1.03
C GLU A 915 -21.59 -16.50 0.72
N VAL A 916 -20.82 -16.84 1.77
CA VAL A 916 -19.59 -17.62 1.62
C VAL A 916 -19.90 -19.08 1.34
N ALA A 917 -20.84 -19.68 2.08
CA ALA A 917 -21.24 -21.08 1.95
C ALA A 917 -21.74 -21.43 0.53
N GLU A 918 -22.47 -20.52 -0.11
CA GLU A 918 -23.02 -20.74 -1.45
C GLU A 918 -21.92 -20.73 -2.52
N LEU A 919 -20.95 -19.82 -2.39
CA LEU A 919 -19.75 -19.83 -3.22
C LEU A 919 -18.95 -21.12 -3.02
N LEU A 920 -18.83 -21.59 -1.77
CA LEU A 920 -18.20 -22.89 -1.49
C LEU A 920 -18.96 -24.05 -2.14
N CYS A 921 -20.30 -24.03 -2.15
CA CYS A 921 -21.11 -25.05 -2.83
C CYS A 921 -20.85 -25.06 -4.34
N TYR A 922 -20.84 -23.90 -4.99
CA TYR A 922 -20.51 -23.79 -6.41
C TYR A 922 -19.11 -24.34 -6.72
N LEU A 923 -18.10 -24.00 -5.91
CA LEU A 923 -16.73 -24.46 -6.12
C LEU A 923 -16.54 -25.96 -5.83
N ALA A 924 -17.35 -26.53 -4.95
CA ALA A 924 -17.40 -27.97 -4.72
C ALA A 924 -18.13 -28.71 -5.86
N ALA A 925 -19.10 -28.06 -6.51
CA ALA A 925 -19.92 -28.66 -7.56
C ALA A 925 -19.14 -28.90 -8.87
N PRO A 926 -19.56 -29.91 -9.68
CA PRO A 926 -18.99 -30.17 -11.01
C PRO A 926 -19.10 -28.97 -11.98
N ALA A 927 -20.06 -28.08 -11.76
CA ALA A 927 -20.27 -26.87 -12.56
C ALA A 927 -19.06 -25.93 -12.57
N SER A 928 -18.22 -25.97 -11.53
CA SER A 928 -16.97 -25.21 -11.44
C SER A 928 -15.75 -25.94 -12.02
N SER A 929 -15.94 -26.98 -12.84
CA SER A 929 -14.85 -27.84 -13.36
C SER A 929 -13.76 -27.08 -14.13
N ARG A 930 -14.04 -25.86 -14.59
CA ARG A 930 -13.09 -24.98 -15.27
C ARG A 930 -12.25 -24.11 -14.33
N LEU A 931 -12.66 -23.95 -13.07
CA LEU A 931 -11.98 -23.15 -12.06
C LEU A 931 -11.00 -24.02 -11.25
N SER A 932 -9.72 -23.70 -11.34
CA SER A 932 -8.66 -24.30 -10.51
C SER A 932 -7.55 -23.28 -10.29
N GLY A 933 -7.03 -23.21 -9.06
CA GLY A 933 -6.02 -22.23 -8.64
C GLY A 933 -6.59 -20.84 -8.33
N ALA A 934 -7.92 -20.67 -8.37
CA ALA A 934 -8.56 -19.38 -8.18
C ALA A 934 -8.51 -18.92 -6.72
N ALA A 935 -8.39 -17.60 -6.53
CA ALA A 935 -8.45 -16.92 -5.24
C ALA A 935 -9.60 -15.91 -5.26
N LEU A 936 -10.78 -16.33 -4.82
CA LEU A 936 -12.01 -15.56 -4.98
C LEU A 936 -12.29 -14.72 -3.74
N VAL A 937 -12.25 -13.40 -3.85
CA VAL A 937 -12.50 -12.50 -2.71
C VAL A 937 -13.99 -12.20 -2.55
N ILE A 938 -14.47 -12.30 -1.32
CA ILE A 938 -15.87 -12.01 -0.93
C ILE A 938 -15.88 -11.09 0.29
N ASP A 939 -15.71 -9.79 0.05
CA ASP A 939 -15.47 -8.78 1.10
C ASP A 939 -16.20 -7.45 0.86
N GLY A 940 -17.19 -7.45 -0.04
CA GLY A 940 -17.96 -6.26 -0.39
C GLY A 940 -17.15 -5.19 -1.13
N GLY A 941 -15.95 -5.54 -1.62
CA GLY A 941 -15.07 -4.66 -2.39
C GLY A 941 -14.00 -3.95 -1.56
N GLY A 942 -13.82 -4.32 -0.28
CA GLY A 942 -12.83 -3.71 0.60
C GLY A 942 -11.40 -3.81 0.08
N SER A 943 -11.07 -4.91 -0.60
CA SER A 943 -9.76 -5.17 -1.20
C SER A 943 -9.57 -4.50 -2.55
N LEU A 944 -10.59 -3.85 -3.13
CA LEU A 944 -10.46 -3.20 -4.44
C LEU A 944 -9.63 -1.93 -4.41
N GLY A 945 -9.34 -1.39 -3.22
CA GLY A 945 -8.45 -0.25 -3.01
C GLY A 945 -8.85 0.97 -3.84
N CYS A 946 -9.60 1.90 -3.26
CA CYS A 946 -9.63 3.25 -3.82
C CYS A 946 -8.41 4.04 -3.33
N LEU A 947 -7.82 4.87 -4.20
CA LEU A 947 -7.20 6.09 -3.69
C LEU A 947 -8.28 6.78 -2.85
N PRO A 948 -8.04 7.09 -1.57
CA PRO A 948 -9.05 7.78 -0.76
C PRO A 948 -9.51 9.01 -1.54
N GLU A 949 -10.83 9.20 -1.68
CA GLU A 949 -11.38 10.45 -2.23
C GLU A 949 -10.87 11.56 -1.31
N LEU A 950 -9.82 12.28 -1.75
CA LEU A 950 -9.13 13.25 -0.92
C LEU A 950 -10.00 14.46 -0.53
N ASN A 951 -11.27 14.53 -0.96
CA ASN A 951 -12.20 15.63 -0.74
C ASN A 951 -13.69 15.21 -0.83
N ARG A 952 -14.24 14.39 0.09
CA ARG A 952 -15.69 14.44 0.34
C ARG A 952 -16.00 15.51 1.37
N PRO A 953 -16.79 16.55 1.06
CA PRO A 953 -17.37 17.41 2.08
C PRO A 953 -18.20 16.54 3.03
N ARG A 954 -18.11 16.77 4.34
CA ARG A 954 -19.01 16.13 5.31
C ARG A 954 -20.45 16.39 4.88
N ALA A 955 -21.25 15.33 4.70
CA ALA A 955 -22.66 15.44 4.35
C ALA A 955 -23.38 16.27 5.42
N GLY A 956 -23.90 17.44 5.01
CA GLY A 956 -24.48 18.44 5.91
C GLY A 956 -24.66 19.82 5.28
N ALA A 957 -24.02 20.11 4.15
CA ALA A 957 -24.28 21.33 3.37
C ALA A 957 -24.96 20.94 2.06
N GLY A 958 -26.27 21.16 1.97
CA GLY A 958 -26.99 21.05 0.71
C GLY A 958 -26.59 22.18 -0.24
N THR A 959 -26.43 21.86 -1.52
CA THR A 959 -27.11 22.48 -2.66
C THR A 959 -26.73 21.74 -3.94
N GLU A 960 -27.66 21.78 -4.88
CA GLU A 960 -27.68 21.19 -6.22
C GLU A 960 -26.50 21.63 -7.13
N GLU A 961 -26.41 20.94 -8.28
CA GLU A 961 -25.47 21.11 -9.41
C GLU A 961 -24.09 20.44 -9.30
N GLN A 962 -23.96 19.25 -9.90
CA GLN A 962 -23.22 19.07 -11.17
C GLN A 962 -23.19 17.58 -11.56
N ILE A 963 -23.66 17.30 -12.79
CA ILE A 963 -23.71 16.01 -13.49
C ILE A 963 -22.34 15.66 -14.06
#